data_AF-A0A0L0HLD6-F1
#
_entry.id   AF-A0A0L0HLD6-F1
#
_cell.length_a   1.000
_cell.length_b   1.000
_cell.length_c   1.000
_cell.angle_alpha   90.00
_cell.angle_beta   90.00
_cell.angle_gamma   90.00
#
_symmetry.space_group_name_H-M   'P 1'
#
loop_
_entity.id
_entity.type
_entity.pdbx_description
1 polymer ?
#
loop_
_entity_poly.entity_id
_entity_poly.type
_entity_poly.pdbx_seq_one_letter_code
_entity_poly.pdbx_strand_id
1 'polypeptide(L)'
;MHGRTSGRRPAKFRLLDGRSLLAALVLALTLVGTCSVAAQNAHLADAMYQGVPVSSCLRLLHASGTVGCQTKKGTTGILYQINNNNDLDAFIKDAPSRDYAIVMPYLVFTPSNVAKLRNSKKMAGIILVKDGFGYPDPATWSSDSTCPNCQFGLYSNQPPSSWHQWNPDGNSLSFQDFDFPIFGISQDGSNLRSITPLKEAVEANARGGYVSYPLYAVEFDAFMWAAGNSAVCLQRGWCDPIGGLSVWSTFSKVLDSNNTLNDNKPLIVVSAKIDSKSFISDFGIGSKLPTMAIGARSPKTGLVTALATADALSQYFKSPEAVPLAKHILFTFFDAETWGFAGSQRFVQDITRPLVCKERGETATPSCPLALANCTNPCFYDLDFTSIQFNNIESIIEFDSVGGIDVPNLPPNPTIFMHVDEVNPQTTALMNMFAGTTAAPGFNGSSPLNVNTVPAAGDGVNFRLPPSSAMAFLAKKNIPAVVFGDFRDRYSNRYYNSEFDDGSLWDADNVALMCALANKTARSVFASASGNTTVPLIVSANCTLVAELMNCFTRNLTCSLVAELYPQLIDTLEVLGPPLTDTAYSGTFNYDTNVMPFLINRIMTNLTATERTSPCIRDDQCPTDYACMSYSKLANGTSVGKCTQGFARFHWAYGTGIEKNYQKAVFEVVDPTKPSWTQSKFGTAATNGIRMRLFKVASTNYEALQLGIGCILTVLGIATTILSQRYFRKRFKME
;
A
#
# COMPACT_ATOMS: atom_id res chain seq x y z
N MET A 1 89.96 -8.03 1.05
CA MET A 1 90.83 -7.00 1.67
C MET A 1 89.94 -5.85 2.16
N HIS A 2 90.12 -5.48 3.44
CA HIS A 2 89.62 -4.34 4.21
C HIS A 2 88.38 -3.50 3.78
N GLY A 3 87.32 -3.59 4.59
CA GLY A 3 86.89 -2.51 5.52
C GLY A 3 85.94 -1.41 5.01
N ARG A 4 84.69 -1.37 5.51
CA ARG A 4 84.24 -0.56 6.66
C ARG A 4 82.70 -0.56 6.77
N THR A 5 82.25 -0.78 8.01
CA THR A 5 80.88 -0.76 8.50
C THR A 5 80.29 0.67 8.54
N SER A 6 79.08 0.86 8.00
CA SER A 6 78.32 2.10 8.21
C SER A 6 77.47 1.96 9.48
N GLY A 7 77.92 2.57 10.58
CA GLY A 7 77.20 2.64 11.84
C GLY A 7 75.93 3.49 11.74
N ARG A 8 74.77 2.88 12.04
CA ARG A 8 73.53 3.59 12.39
C ARG A 8 73.76 4.41 13.67
N ARG A 9 73.52 5.72 13.60
CA ARG A 9 73.32 6.58 14.79
C ARG A 9 71.85 6.51 15.23
N PRO A 10 71.55 6.60 16.55
CA PRO A 10 70.20 6.53 17.06
C PRO A 10 69.42 7.80 16.70
N ALA A 11 68.15 7.64 16.31
CA ALA A 11 67.23 8.75 16.12
C ALA A 11 67.03 9.47 17.46
N LYS A 12 67.50 10.72 17.56
CA LYS A 12 67.15 11.61 18.66
C LYS A 12 65.67 11.96 18.54
N PHE A 13 64.85 11.48 19.47
CA PHE A 13 63.51 12.04 19.70
C PHE A 13 63.68 13.54 20.01
N ARG A 14 63.34 14.40 19.04
CA ARG A 14 63.14 15.83 19.32
C ARG A 14 61.82 15.95 20.09
N LEU A 15 61.90 16.36 21.35
CA LEU A 15 60.74 16.87 22.09
C LEU A 15 60.09 17.97 21.24
N LEU A 16 58.80 17.80 20.94
CA LEU A 16 57.97 18.80 20.27
C LEU A 16 58.06 20.12 21.05
N ASP A 17 58.30 21.21 20.33
CA ASP A 17 58.28 22.57 20.89
C ASP A 17 56.92 22.84 21.58
N GLY A 18 56.92 23.56 22.70
CA GLY A 18 55.77 23.68 23.60
C GLY A 18 54.50 24.23 22.92
N ARG A 19 54.66 25.03 21.86
CA ARG A 19 53.55 25.52 21.03
C ARG A 19 52.95 24.43 20.12
N SER A 20 53.78 23.55 19.57
CA SER A 20 53.35 22.42 18.74
C SER A 20 52.68 21.33 19.58
N LEU A 21 53.14 21.16 20.82
CA LEU A 21 52.54 20.25 21.79
C LEU A 21 51.18 20.79 22.28
N LEU A 22 51.06 22.10 22.54
CA LEU A 22 49.79 22.75 22.85
C LEU A 22 48.80 22.68 21.68
N ALA A 23 49.26 22.94 20.45
CA ALA A 23 48.43 22.84 19.25
C ALA A 23 47.95 21.41 18.99
N ALA A 24 48.83 20.40 19.15
CA ALA A 24 48.44 19.00 19.06
C ALA A 24 47.48 18.57 20.19
N LEU A 25 47.67 19.10 21.41
CA LEU A 25 46.78 18.85 22.54
C LEU A 25 45.40 19.50 22.32
N VAL A 26 45.35 20.74 21.82
CA VAL A 26 44.11 21.42 21.45
C VAL A 26 43.42 20.68 20.30
N LEU A 27 44.15 20.28 19.26
CA LEU A 27 43.59 19.52 18.14
C LEU A 27 43.05 18.15 18.59
N ALA A 28 43.78 17.46 19.46
CA ALA A 28 43.35 16.20 20.06
C ALA A 28 42.15 16.39 21.01
N LEU A 29 42.13 17.45 21.82
CA LEU A 29 40.98 17.79 22.68
C LEU A 29 39.77 18.22 21.86
N THR A 30 39.94 18.89 20.72
CA THR A 30 38.84 19.21 19.81
C THR A 30 38.33 17.97 19.09
N LEU A 31 39.21 17.06 18.63
CA LEU A 31 38.81 15.81 17.97
C LEU A 31 38.13 14.83 18.94
N VAL A 32 38.70 14.64 20.13
CA VAL A 32 38.11 13.83 21.22
C VAL A 32 36.84 14.49 21.73
N GLY A 33 36.79 15.82 21.82
CA GLY A 33 35.59 16.59 22.12
C GLY A 33 34.48 16.37 21.10
N THR A 34 34.78 16.44 19.80
CA THR A 34 33.77 16.25 18.74
C THR A 34 33.20 14.83 18.69
N CYS A 35 34.03 13.79 18.88
CA CYS A 35 33.53 12.41 18.94
C CYS A 35 32.76 12.11 20.23
N SER A 36 33.18 12.66 21.37
CA SER A 36 32.49 12.48 22.66
C SER A 36 31.15 13.22 22.69
N VAL A 37 31.07 14.41 22.08
CA VAL A 37 29.83 15.21 21.97
C VAL A 37 28.81 14.51 21.07
N ALA A 38 29.22 13.91 19.96
CA ALA A 38 28.30 13.16 19.09
C ALA A 38 27.67 11.95 19.81
N ALA A 39 28.47 11.16 20.54
CA ALA A 39 27.98 10.02 21.31
C ALA A 39 27.13 10.43 22.53
N GLN A 40 27.52 11.50 23.24
CA GLN A 40 26.73 12.06 24.34
C GLN A 40 25.39 12.64 23.86
N ASN A 41 25.37 13.31 22.71
CA ASN A 41 24.15 13.86 22.12
C ASN A 41 23.16 12.77 21.72
N ALA A 42 23.64 11.61 21.24
CA ALA A 42 22.77 10.47 20.95
C ALA A 42 22.12 9.92 22.23
N HIS A 43 22.90 9.71 23.30
CA HIS A 43 22.36 9.23 24.58
C HIS A 43 21.42 10.26 25.24
N LEU A 44 21.71 11.56 25.12
CA LEU A 44 20.82 12.61 25.63
C LEU A 44 19.51 12.68 24.84
N ALA A 45 19.58 12.51 23.52
CA ALA A 45 18.39 12.46 22.66
C ALA A 45 17.50 11.27 23.02
N ASP A 46 18.04 10.07 23.23
CA ASP A 46 17.27 8.89 23.63
C ASP A 46 16.65 9.03 25.04
N ALA A 47 17.26 9.83 25.92
CA ALA A 47 16.71 10.13 27.24
C ALA A 47 15.61 11.20 27.21
N MET A 48 15.59 12.06 26.19
CA MET A 48 14.63 13.18 26.06
C MET A 48 13.45 12.87 25.14
N TYR A 49 13.69 12.09 24.09
CA TYR A 49 12.73 11.79 23.03
C TYR A 49 12.36 10.32 23.04
N GLN A 50 11.06 10.07 22.95
CA GLN A 50 10.52 8.74 22.74
C GLN A 50 9.88 8.68 21.35
N GLY A 51 10.40 7.82 20.47
CA GLY A 51 9.77 7.55 19.18
C GLY A 51 8.40 6.90 19.36
N VAL A 52 7.42 7.33 18.56
CA VAL A 52 6.09 6.72 18.53
C VAL A 52 5.90 6.07 17.15
N PRO A 53 5.55 4.77 17.07
CA PRO A 53 5.28 4.12 15.79
C PRO A 53 3.96 4.65 15.23
N VAL A 54 4.03 5.42 14.15
CA VAL A 54 2.87 6.02 13.51
C VAL A 54 2.96 5.96 12.00
N SER A 55 1.80 5.80 11.37
CA SER A 55 1.61 5.97 9.93
C SER A 55 1.21 7.43 9.66
N SER A 56 1.31 7.90 8.41
CA SER A 56 1.13 9.33 8.11
C SER A 56 0.36 9.54 6.81
N CYS A 57 -0.38 10.64 6.75
CA CYS A 57 -0.97 11.15 5.53
C CYS A 57 0.14 11.70 4.62
N LEU A 58 0.16 11.27 3.35
CA LEU A 58 1.20 11.63 2.39
C LEU A 58 0.77 12.78 1.47
N ARG A 59 1.75 13.46 0.88
CA ARG A 59 1.52 14.41 -0.21
C ARG A 59 1.42 13.65 -1.53
N LEU A 60 0.25 13.71 -2.16
CA LEU A 60 0.00 13.15 -3.48
C LEU A 60 -0.25 14.28 -4.49
N LEU A 61 0.02 14.03 -5.76
CA LEU A 61 -0.18 14.98 -6.84
C LEU A 61 -0.97 14.33 -7.97
N HIS A 62 -1.70 15.19 -8.67
CA HIS A 62 -2.41 14.85 -9.90
C HIS A 62 -2.13 15.97 -10.93
N ALA A 63 -2.73 15.86 -12.13
CA ALA A 63 -2.47 16.78 -13.24
C ALA A 63 -2.63 18.28 -12.88
N SER A 64 -3.64 18.62 -12.07
CA SER A 64 -3.99 20.00 -11.73
C SER A 64 -3.51 20.51 -10.38
N GLY A 65 -2.90 19.68 -9.53
CA GLY A 65 -2.49 20.13 -8.20
C GLY A 65 -2.05 19.05 -7.23
N THR A 66 -2.21 19.33 -5.94
CA THR A 66 -1.81 18.47 -4.83
C THR A 66 -2.96 18.17 -3.88
N VAL A 67 -2.88 17.02 -3.23
CA VAL A 67 -3.78 16.61 -2.14
C VAL A 67 -2.96 15.95 -1.02
N GLY A 68 -3.60 15.69 0.11
CA GLY A 68 -2.99 15.08 1.28
C GLY A 68 -2.12 16.06 2.07
N CYS A 69 -1.17 15.54 2.84
CA CYS A 69 -0.54 16.30 3.92
C CYS A 69 0.92 16.63 3.65
N GLN A 70 1.38 17.77 4.15
CA GLN A 70 2.80 18.05 4.25
C GLN A 70 3.10 18.90 5.49
N THR A 71 4.33 18.86 5.96
CA THR A 71 4.89 19.92 6.80
C THR A 71 6.10 20.58 6.14
N LYS A 72 6.20 21.91 6.20
CA LYS A 72 7.32 22.66 5.61
C LYS A 72 8.63 22.53 6.40
N LYS A 73 8.54 22.20 7.69
CA LYS A 73 9.66 21.98 8.62
C LYS A 73 9.19 21.11 9.79
N GLY A 74 10.11 20.52 10.54
CA GLY A 74 9.78 19.87 11.82
C GLY A 74 8.88 20.79 12.65
N THR A 75 7.68 20.30 13.00
CA THR A 75 6.66 21.09 13.69
C THR A 75 6.33 20.43 15.01
N THR A 76 6.27 21.22 16.07
CA THR A 76 6.03 20.75 17.44
C THR A 76 4.68 21.22 17.92
N GLY A 77 3.94 20.36 18.61
CA GLY A 77 2.69 20.74 19.26
C GLY A 77 2.54 20.13 20.65
N ILE A 78 2.01 20.91 21.60
CA ILE A 78 1.62 20.41 22.93
C ILE A 78 0.44 19.45 22.75
N LEU A 79 0.51 18.27 23.35
CA LEU A 79 -0.56 17.28 23.20
C LEU A 79 -1.87 17.78 23.83
N TYR A 80 -2.96 17.72 23.06
CA TYR A 80 -4.30 18.10 23.47
C TYR A 80 -5.32 17.06 22.99
N GLN A 81 -6.17 16.57 23.90
CA GLN A 81 -7.18 15.55 23.58
C GLN A 81 -8.51 16.20 23.19
N ILE A 82 -9.11 15.71 22.11
CA ILE A 82 -10.49 16.04 21.73
C ILE A 82 -11.25 14.74 21.53
N ASN A 83 -12.21 14.44 22.40
CA ASN A 83 -12.96 13.18 22.32
C ASN A 83 -14.23 13.31 21.48
N ASN A 84 -14.79 14.52 21.40
CA ASN A 84 -16.09 14.78 20.78
C ASN A 84 -16.18 16.25 20.31
N ASN A 85 -17.30 16.62 19.68
CA ASN A 85 -17.51 17.97 19.16
C ASN A 85 -17.58 19.06 20.26
N ASN A 86 -18.02 18.73 21.47
CA ASN A 86 -18.05 19.71 22.57
C ASN A 86 -16.63 20.04 23.03
N ASP A 87 -15.76 19.03 23.14
CA ASP A 87 -14.34 19.23 23.46
C ASP A 87 -13.64 20.09 22.38
N LEU A 88 -14.03 19.90 21.11
CA LEU A 88 -13.53 20.69 19.99
C LEU A 88 -13.93 22.17 20.10
N ASP A 89 -15.21 22.44 20.34
CA ASP A 89 -15.70 23.81 20.46
C ASP A 89 -15.12 24.50 21.71
N ALA A 90 -14.95 23.75 22.81
CA ALA A 90 -14.24 24.22 24.01
C ALA A 90 -12.76 24.54 23.74
N PHE A 91 -12.06 23.68 22.99
CA PHE A 91 -10.67 23.94 22.58
C PHE A 91 -10.55 25.25 21.79
N ILE A 92 -11.40 25.44 20.78
CA ILE A 92 -11.37 26.63 19.93
C ILE A 92 -11.57 27.89 20.78
N LYS A 93 -12.53 27.87 21.71
CA LYS A 93 -12.91 29.01 22.54
C LYS A 93 -11.90 29.29 23.65
N ASP A 94 -11.55 28.27 24.44
CA ASP A 94 -10.95 28.45 25.76
C ASP A 94 -9.46 28.09 25.81
N ALA A 95 -8.94 27.30 24.85
CA ALA A 95 -7.52 26.91 24.89
C ALA A 95 -6.58 28.12 24.72
N PRO A 96 -5.47 28.20 25.47
CA PRO A 96 -4.45 29.23 25.30
C PRO A 96 -3.94 29.34 23.85
N SER A 97 -3.43 30.50 23.46
CA SER A 97 -2.83 30.68 22.12
C SER A 97 -1.45 30.04 22.05
N ARG A 98 -1.39 28.76 21.66
CA ARG A 98 -0.18 27.95 21.47
C ARG A 98 -0.39 26.96 20.32
N ASP A 99 0.69 26.35 19.86
CA ASP A 99 0.63 25.27 18.88
C ASP A 99 0.35 23.93 19.58
N TYR A 100 -0.79 23.31 19.26
CA TYR A 100 -1.23 22.03 19.82
C TYR A 100 -1.20 20.90 18.80
N ALA A 101 -0.78 19.73 19.26
CA ALA A 101 -0.93 18.46 18.56
C ALA A 101 -2.24 17.81 19.03
N ILE A 102 -3.23 17.78 18.14
CA ILE A 102 -4.59 17.39 18.47
C ILE A 102 -4.73 15.87 18.35
N VAL A 103 -5.06 15.20 19.46
CA VAL A 103 -5.32 13.75 19.51
C VAL A 103 -6.83 13.52 19.53
N MET A 104 -7.36 12.85 18.51
CA MET A 104 -8.81 12.68 18.36
C MET A 104 -9.22 11.36 17.69
N PRO A 105 -10.47 10.90 17.89
CA PRO A 105 -11.04 9.80 17.11
C PRO A 105 -11.43 10.24 15.70
N TYR A 106 -11.55 9.26 14.80
CA TYR A 106 -12.03 9.46 13.43
C TYR A 106 -13.44 10.07 13.36
N LEU A 107 -14.32 9.77 14.33
CA LEU A 107 -15.66 10.36 14.42
C LEU A 107 -15.68 11.89 14.50
N VAL A 108 -14.63 12.51 15.05
CA VAL A 108 -14.51 13.98 15.15
C VAL A 108 -13.78 14.55 13.93
N PHE A 109 -13.04 13.72 13.19
CA PHE A 109 -12.26 14.10 12.03
C PHE A 109 -13.14 14.27 10.79
N THR A 110 -13.85 15.40 10.72
CA THR A 110 -14.71 15.76 9.58
C THR A 110 -14.18 16.99 8.83
N PRO A 111 -14.49 17.19 7.54
CA PRO A 111 -14.08 18.38 6.79
C PRO A 111 -14.38 19.70 7.52
N SER A 112 -15.58 19.81 8.12
CA SER A 112 -16.01 20.99 8.88
C SER A 112 -15.15 21.21 10.13
N ASN A 113 -14.91 20.15 10.91
CA ASN A 113 -14.12 20.25 12.13
C ASN A 113 -12.65 20.55 11.86
N VAL A 114 -12.07 19.97 10.80
CA VAL A 114 -10.71 20.28 10.38
C VAL A 114 -10.58 21.75 9.94
N ALA A 115 -11.58 22.27 9.23
CA ALA A 115 -11.61 23.70 8.88
C ALA A 115 -11.71 24.60 10.12
N LYS A 116 -12.54 24.25 11.11
CA LYS A 116 -12.61 24.96 12.40
C LYS A 116 -11.25 24.96 13.12
N LEU A 117 -10.57 23.82 13.19
CA LEU A 117 -9.24 23.70 13.80
C LEU A 117 -8.20 24.55 13.08
N ARG A 118 -8.15 24.49 11.74
CA ARG A 118 -7.26 25.31 10.92
C ARG A 118 -7.50 26.80 11.17
N ASN A 119 -8.76 27.23 11.22
CA ASN A 119 -9.14 28.64 11.44
C ASN A 119 -8.81 29.14 12.85
N SER A 120 -8.72 28.24 13.84
CA SER A 120 -8.34 28.62 15.21
C SER A 120 -6.90 29.15 15.31
N LYS A 121 -6.02 28.75 14.37
CA LYS A 121 -4.56 29.03 14.39
C LYS A 121 -3.85 28.54 15.66
N LYS A 122 -4.45 27.57 16.37
CA LYS A 122 -3.88 26.92 17.57
C LYS A 122 -3.38 25.50 17.31
N MET A 123 -3.43 25.02 16.06
CA MET A 123 -3.13 23.63 15.72
C MET A 123 -1.80 23.53 14.96
N ALA A 124 -0.92 22.66 15.46
CA ALA A 124 0.34 22.28 14.82
C ALA A 124 0.21 21.01 13.94
N GLY A 125 -0.69 20.08 14.32
CA GLY A 125 -0.92 18.82 13.61
C GLY A 125 -2.01 17.98 14.27
N ILE A 126 -2.42 16.90 13.61
CA ILE A 126 -3.47 15.99 14.08
C ILE A 126 -2.91 14.56 14.23
N ILE A 127 -3.31 13.88 15.30
CA ILE A 127 -3.07 12.46 15.54
C ILE A 127 -4.43 11.77 15.63
N LEU A 128 -4.72 10.93 14.64
CA LEU A 128 -5.90 10.09 14.58
C LEU A 128 -5.62 8.76 15.28
N VAL A 129 -6.54 8.35 16.13
CA VAL A 129 -6.44 7.10 16.90
C VAL A 129 -7.51 6.12 16.43
N LYS A 130 -7.07 4.94 16.00
CA LYS A 130 -7.90 3.73 15.76
C LYS A 130 -7.67 2.73 16.91
N ASP A 131 -8.73 2.03 17.32
CA ASP A 131 -8.69 0.94 18.32
C ASP A 131 -8.08 1.31 19.69
N GLY A 132 -8.10 2.58 20.09
CA GLY A 132 -7.40 3.05 21.30
C GLY A 132 -8.17 4.12 22.06
N PHE A 133 -7.68 4.49 23.25
CA PHE A 133 -8.26 5.55 24.10
C PHE A 133 -9.72 5.34 24.53
N GLY A 134 -10.31 4.16 24.28
CA GLY A 134 -11.75 3.92 24.47
C GLY A 134 -12.62 4.62 23.42
N TYR A 135 -12.03 4.99 22.28
CA TYR A 135 -12.75 5.61 21.18
C TYR A 135 -13.58 4.57 20.44
N PRO A 136 -14.88 4.84 20.20
CA PRO A 136 -15.70 3.97 19.39
C PRO A 136 -15.35 4.15 17.92
N ASP A 137 -15.43 3.05 17.17
CA ASP A 137 -15.35 3.08 15.73
C ASP A 137 -16.55 3.85 15.15
N PRO A 138 -16.34 4.64 14.08
CA PRO A 138 -17.44 5.30 13.39
C PRO A 138 -18.36 4.26 12.76
N ALA A 139 -19.68 4.46 12.80
CA ALA A 139 -20.62 3.54 12.14
C ALA A 139 -20.42 3.46 10.61
N THR A 140 -19.88 4.53 10.01
CA THR A 140 -19.55 4.65 8.59
C THR A 140 -18.32 5.54 8.46
N TRP A 141 -17.36 5.19 7.62
CA TRP A 141 -16.20 6.03 7.37
C TRP A 141 -15.57 5.75 6.00
N SER A 142 -15.66 6.69 5.08
CA SER A 142 -14.93 6.64 3.82
C SER A 142 -14.29 7.99 3.53
N SER A 143 -12.96 7.98 3.41
CA SER A 143 -12.17 9.17 3.07
C SER A 143 -12.21 9.52 1.57
N ASP A 144 -12.75 8.61 0.76
CA ASP A 144 -12.87 8.75 -0.69
C ASP A 144 -14.06 9.64 -1.07
N SER A 145 -14.24 9.85 -2.37
CA SER A 145 -15.35 10.60 -2.92
C SER A 145 -16.63 9.76 -2.92
N THR A 146 -17.75 10.44 -3.09
CA THR A 146 -19.05 9.78 -3.23
C THR A 146 -19.20 9.01 -4.55
N CYS A 147 -18.34 9.31 -5.52
CA CYS A 147 -18.26 8.67 -6.83
C CYS A 147 -16.79 8.36 -7.18
N PRO A 148 -16.23 7.26 -6.66
CA PRO A 148 -14.83 6.91 -6.88
C PRO A 148 -14.51 6.76 -8.38
N ASN A 149 -13.40 7.37 -8.82
CA ASN A 149 -12.89 7.32 -10.20
C ASN A 149 -13.86 7.74 -11.33
N CYS A 150 -15.01 8.35 -11.04
CA CYS A 150 -16.01 8.65 -12.07
C CYS A 150 -15.49 9.58 -13.19
N GLN A 151 -14.53 10.44 -12.88
CA GLN A 151 -13.83 11.30 -13.84
C GLN A 151 -12.91 10.55 -14.82
N PHE A 152 -12.60 9.28 -14.54
CA PHE A 152 -11.71 8.43 -15.37
C PHE A 152 -12.43 7.21 -15.96
N GLY A 153 -13.70 7.00 -15.61
CA GLY A 153 -14.49 5.84 -16.05
C GLY A 153 -15.15 6.01 -17.41
N LEU A 154 -15.96 5.03 -17.78
CA LEU A 154 -16.71 4.99 -19.04
C LEU A 154 -17.65 6.19 -19.24
N TYR A 155 -18.15 6.75 -18.13
CA TYR A 155 -19.11 7.87 -18.12
C TYR A 155 -18.47 9.24 -17.86
N SER A 156 -17.14 9.34 -17.94
CA SER A 156 -16.38 10.57 -17.69
C SER A 156 -16.77 11.76 -18.56
N ASN A 157 -17.30 11.52 -19.77
CA ASN A 157 -17.80 12.57 -20.67
C ASN A 157 -19.14 13.19 -20.22
N GLN A 158 -19.82 12.60 -19.25
CA GLN A 158 -21.07 13.13 -18.70
C GLN A 158 -20.79 14.18 -17.62
N PRO A 159 -21.71 15.13 -17.37
CA PRO A 159 -21.53 16.10 -16.30
C PRO A 159 -21.44 15.41 -14.93
N PRO A 160 -20.61 15.90 -13.99
CA PRO A 160 -20.46 15.29 -12.66
C PRO A 160 -21.77 15.08 -11.89
N SER A 161 -22.78 15.92 -12.14
CA SER A 161 -24.10 15.81 -11.52
C SER A 161 -24.93 14.61 -11.97
N SER A 162 -24.60 13.96 -13.09
CA SER A 162 -25.28 12.75 -13.56
C SER A 162 -24.61 11.46 -13.11
N TRP A 163 -23.42 11.54 -12.50
CA TRP A 163 -22.74 10.36 -12.02
C TRP A 163 -23.47 9.77 -10.83
N HIS A 164 -23.65 8.45 -10.86
CA HIS A 164 -24.29 7.71 -9.79
C HIS A 164 -23.40 7.64 -8.55
N GLN A 165 -23.96 7.90 -7.39
CA GLN A 165 -23.23 7.99 -6.12
C GLN A 165 -23.12 6.62 -5.47
N TRP A 166 -22.13 5.83 -5.89
CA TRP A 166 -21.89 4.48 -5.38
C TRP A 166 -21.44 4.45 -3.91
N ASN A 167 -20.75 5.50 -3.44
CA ASN A 167 -20.20 5.59 -2.09
C ASN A 167 -20.80 6.77 -1.30
N PRO A 168 -22.09 6.77 -0.94
CA PRO A 168 -22.74 7.93 -0.31
C PRO A 168 -22.13 8.34 1.04
N ASP A 169 -21.38 7.45 1.70
CA ASP A 169 -20.68 7.73 2.96
C ASP A 169 -19.28 8.38 2.75
N GLY A 170 -18.88 8.61 1.49
CA GLY A 170 -17.61 9.26 1.12
C GLY A 170 -17.57 10.75 1.51
N ASN A 171 -16.58 11.14 2.31
CA ASN A 171 -16.42 12.51 2.81
C ASN A 171 -15.35 13.35 2.06
N SER A 172 -14.67 12.75 1.07
CA SER A 172 -13.65 13.37 0.22
C SER A 172 -12.46 13.99 0.97
N LEU A 173 -12.17 13.60 2.21
CA LEU A 173 -11.01 14.10 2.96
C LEU A 173 -9.69 13.80 2.25
N SER A 174 -9.56 12.64 1.59
CA SER A 174 -8.35 12.24 0.86
C SER A 174 -8.03 13.12 -0.35
N PHE A 175 -8.97 13.98 -0.78
CA PHE A 175 -8.79 14.90 -1.91
C PHE A 175 -8.56 16.36 -1.46
N GLN A 176 -8.42 16.62 -0.17
CA GLN A 176 -8.12 17.95 0.35
C GLN A 176 -6.60 18.15 0.50
N ASP A 177 -6.16 19.40 0.43
CA ASP A 177 -4.78 19.80 0.69
C ASP A 177 -4.60 20.28 2.14
N PHE A 178 -3.74 19.57 2.87
CA PHE A 178 -3.37 19.88 4.25
C PHE A 178 -1.92 20.41 4.31
N ASP A 179 -1.79 21.63 4.83
CA ASP A 179 -0.53 22.34 5.07
C ASP A 179 0.05 22.07 6.46
N PHE A 180 -0.49 21.06 7.14
CA PHE A 180 -0.08 20.55 8.44
C PHE A 180 -0.03 19.02 8.40
N PRO A 181 0.78 18.38 9.27
CA PRO A 181 0.87 16.94 9.34
C PRO A 181 -0.36 16.31 9.99
N ILE A 182 -0.78 15.16 9.45
CA ILE A 182 -1.78 14.28 10.05
C ILE A 182 -1.19 12.89 10.13
N PHE A 183 -1.15 12.33 11.33
CA PHE A 183 -0.62 11.00 11.61
C PHE A 183 -1.72 10.09 12.14
N GLY A 184 -1.61 8.80 11.85
CA GLY A 184 -2.50 7.77 12.36
C GLY A 184 -1.75 6.80 13.26
N ILE A 185 -2.39 6.41 14.35
CA ILE A 185 -1.96 5.33 15.23
C ILE A 185 -3.11 4.35 15.40
N SER A 186 -2.79 3.06 15.37
CA SER A 186 -3.72 1.98 15.68
C SER A 186 -3.16 1.13 16.81
N GLN A 187 -4.01 0.68 17.71
CA GLN A 187 -3.67 -0.33 18.69
C GLN A 187 -4.08 -1.71 18.14
N ASP A 188 -3.20 -2.32 17.34
CA ASP A 188 -3.41 -3.72 16.94
C ASP A 188 -3.08 -4.69 18.09
N GLY A 189 -3.70 -5.87 18.09
CA GLY A 189 -3.51 -6.90 19.12
C GLY A 189 -2.07 -7.45 19.23
N SER A 190 -1.18 -7.11 18.29
CA SER A 190 0.24 -7.52 18.29
C SER A 190 1.18 -6.44 18.85
N ASN A 191 0.74 -5.18 18.96
CA ASN A 191 1.54 -4.02 19.35
C ASN A 191 0.91 -3.18 20.50
N LEU A 192 0.38 -3.86 21.52
CA LEU A 192 -0.17 -3.24 22.75
C LEU A 192 0.76 -2.20 23.44
N ARG A 193 2.06 -2.22 23.16
CA ARG A 193 3.07 -1.31 23.76
C ARG A 193 3.24 0.04 23.03
N SER A 194 2.58 0.25 21.88
CA SER A 194 2.80 1.44 21.03
C SER A 194 2.07 2.71 21.52
N ILE A 195 0.83 2.58 22.01
CA ILE A 195 -0.04 3.72 22.26
C ILE A 195 0.00 4.25 23.71
N THR A 196 0.40 3.43 24.67
CA THR A 196 0.40 3.75 26.11
C THR A 196 1.17 5.03 26.43
N PRO A 197 2.40 5.26 25.92
CA PRO A 197 3.15 6.48 26.24
C PRO A 197 2.43 7.75 25.76
N LEU A 198 1.77 7.68 24.60
CA LEU A 198 0.97 8.78 24.08
C LEU A 198 -0.24 9.05 24.98
N LYS A 199 -0.95 7.99 25.39
CA LYS A 199 -2.12 8.10 26.29
C LYS A 199 -1.75 8.74 27.63
N GLU A 200 -0.71 8.24 28.29
CA GLU A 200 -0.24 8.78 29.58
C GLU A 200 0.17 10.26 29.47
N ALA A 201 0.85 10.64 28.39
CA ALA A 201 1.26 12.01 28.13
C ALA A 201 0.08 12.96 27.91
N VAL A 202 -0.92 12.53 27.12
CA VAL A 202 -2.14 13.30 26.87
C VAL A 202 -2.93 13.52 28.17
N GLU A 203 -3.10 12.47 28.97
CA GLU A 203 -3.79 12.56 30.26
C GLU A 203 -3.04 13.42 31.28
N ALA A 204 -1.70 13.39 31.27
CA ALA A 204 -0.89 14.22 32.15
C ALA A 204 -1.06 15.72 31.84
N ASN A 205 -1.08 16.09 30.56
CA ASN A 205 -1.36 17.47 30.14
C ASN A 205 -2.76 17.92 30.55
N ALA A 206 -3.76 17.06 30.37
CA ALA A 206 -5.14 17.35 30.76
C ALA A 206 -5.27 17.58 32.28
N ARG A 207 -4.67 16.71 33.12
CA ARG A 207 -4.63 16.88 34.58
C ARG A 207 -3.94 18.18 35.01
N GLY A 208 -2.91 18.59 34.28
CA GLY A 208 -2.18 19.84 34.50
C GLY A 208 -2.85 21.08 33.92
N GLY A 209 -4.07 20.97 33.36
CA GLY A 209 -4.80 22.07 32.74
C GLY A 209 -4.07 22.74 31.57
N TYR A 210 -3.14 22.02 30.93
CA TYR A 210 -2.27 22.53 29.85
C TYR A 210 -1.40 23.75 30.22
N VAL A 211 -1.28 24.05 31.51
CA VAL A 211 -0.50 25.18 32.05
C VAL A 211 0.56 24.75 33.06
N SER A 212 0.38 23.60 33.71
CA SER A 212 1.35 23.05 34.66
C SER A 212 2.51 22.35 33.93
N TYR A 213 3.72 22.86 34.12
CA TYR A 213 4.94 22.30 33.53
C TYR A 213 5.56 21.19 34.41
N PRO A 214 6.27 20.21 33.83
CA PRO A 214 6.54 20.05 32.39
C PRO A 214 5.30 19.58 31.61
N LEU A 215 5.14 20.10 30.39
CA LEU A 215 4.09 19.65 29.46
C LEU A 215 4.65 18.59 28.52
N TYR A 216 3.81 17.71 28.02
CA TYR A 216 4.16 16.76 26.97
C TYR A 216 3.83 17.31 25.59
N ALA A 217 4.75 17.18 24.65
CA ALA A 217 4.60 17.61 23.28
C ALA A 217 5.12 16.55 22.31
N VAL A 218 4.72 16.67 21.06
CA VAL A 218 5.23 15.84 19.97
C VAL A 218 5.88 16.71 18.90
N GLU A 219 6.97 16.20 18.33
CA GLU A 219 7.58 16.68 17.10
C GLU A 219 7.08 15.81 15.95
N PHE A 220 6.55 16.46 14.92
CA PHE A 220 6.20 15.86 13.63
C PHE A 220 7.28 16.17 12.60
N ASP A 221 7.86 15.13 12.02
CA ASP A 221 8.74 15.22 10.86
C ASP A 221 8.13 14.42 9.71
N ALA A 222 7.53 15.16 8.77
CA ALA A 222 6.84 14.62 7.59
C ALA A 222 7.04 15.58 6.39
N PHE A 223 8.28 16.05 6.20
CA PHE A 223 8.59 16.89 5.06
C PHE A 223 8.50 16.10 3.76
N MET A 224 7.69 16.61 2.83
CA MET A 224 7.43 16.05 1.52
C MET A 224 8.10 16.94 0.46
N TRP A 225 8.84 16.34 -0.46
CA TRP A 225 9.63 17.10 -1.44
C TRP A 225 8.77 17.77 -2.52
N ALA A 226 7.65 17.14 -2.87
CA ALA A 226 6.86 17.51 -4.02
C ALA A 226 6.07 18.81 -3.81
N ALA A 227 5.96 19.61 -4.87
CA ALA A 227 5.14 20.81 -4.92
C ALA A 227 4.58 21.03 -6.34
N GLY A 228 3.44 21.73 -6.44
CA GLY A 228 2.80 22.04 -7.72
C GLY A 228 1.87 20.94 -8.20
N ASN A 229 2.25 20.22 -9.26
CA ASN A 229 1.47 19.14 -9.86
C ASN A 229 2.39 18.00 -10.30
N SER A 230 1.81 16.90 -10.79
CA SER A 230 2.58 15.71 -11.20
C SER A 230 3.65 16.02 -12.25
N ALA A 231 3.37 16.90 -13.22
CA ALA A 231 4.31 17.24 -14.27
C ALA A 231 5.56 17.95 -13.72
N VAL A 232 5.36 18.99 -12.89
CA VAL A 232 6.47 19.74 -12.25
C VAL A 232 7.26 18.83 -11.32
N CYS A 233 6.56 17.99 -10.57
CA CYS A 233 7.18 17.13 -9.59
C CYS A 233 8.05 16.02 -10.20
N LEU A 234 7.55 15.33 -11.24
CA LEU A 234 8.31 14.32 -11.97
C LEU A 234 9.53 14.92 -12.66
N GLN A 235 9.38 16.12 -13.26
CA GLN A 235 10.50 16.85 -13.88
C GLN A 235 11.65 17.13 -12.89
N ARG A 236 11.33 17.38 -11.62
CA ARG A 236 12.31 17.64 -10.56
C ARG A 236 12.84 16.36 -9.88
N GLY A 237 12.26 15.20 -10.21
CA GLY A 237 12.58 13.93 -9.54
C GLY A 237 12.11 13.86 -8.08
N TRP A 238 11.12 14.67 -7.70
CA TRP A 238 10.63 14.81 -6.31
C TRP A 238 9.46 13.88 -5.96
N CYS A 239 8.94 13.13 -6.93
CA CYS A 239 7.91 12.12 -6.75
C CYS A 239 8.13 11.00 -7.76
N ASP A 240 7.40 9.91 -7.55
CA ASP A 240 7.30 8.80 -8.49
C ASP A 240 5.81 8.52 -8.78
N PRO A 241 5.46 7.90 -9.93
CA PRO A 241 4.09 7.51 -10.24
C PRO A 241 3.51 6.60 -9.16
N ILE A 242 2.24 6.79 -8.81
CA ILE A 242 1.51 5.80 -7.99
C ILE A 242 1.17 4.61 -8.89
N GLY A 243 1.43 3.41 -8.41
CA GLY A 243 1.24 2.22 -9.21
C GLY A 243 2.02 1.02 -8.72
N GLY A 244 1.94 -0.05 -9.51
CA GLY A 244 2.57 -1.33 -9.22
C GLY A 244 2.48 -2.27 -10.40
N LEU A 245 2.13 -3.52 -10.12
CA LEU A 245 2.07 -4.60 -11.11
C LEU A 245 0.69 -5.24 -11.07
N SER A 246 0.00 -5.24 -12.21
CA SER A 246 -1.13 -6.15 -12.43
C SER A 246 -0.62 -7.55 -12.74
N VAL A 247 -1.45 -8.57 -12.54
CA VAL A 247 -1.15 -9.96 -12.88
C VAL A 247 -2.18 -10.47 -13.86
N TRP A 248 -1.76 -11.22 -14.88
CA TRP A 248 -2.66 -11.94 -15.76
C TRP A 248 -2.19 -13.38 -16.00
N SER A 249 -3.14 -14.27 -16.30
CA SER A 249 -2.89 -15.72 -16.38
C SER A 249 -3.96 -16.43 -17.22
N THR A 250 -3.65 -17.61 -17.74
CA THR A 250 -4.58 -18.45 -18.52
C THR A 250 -4.24 -19.92 -18.37
N PHE A 251 -5.26 -20.80 -18.47
CA PHE A 251 -5.07 -22.26 -18.54
C PHE A 251 -4.69 -22.76 -19.93
N SER A 252 -4.73 -21.88 -20.93
CA SER A 252 -4.63 -22.27 -22.32
C SER A 252 -3.20 -22.70 -22.67
N LYS A 253 -2.94 -23.99 -22.55
CA LYS A 253 -1.72 -24.68 -23.02
C LYS A 253 -1.68 -24.70 -24.56
N VAL A 254 -1.57 -23.56 -25.22
CA VAL A 254 -0.94 -23.44 -26.54
C VAL A 254 -0.43 -22.00 -26.63
N LEU A 255 0.67 -21.78 -25.94
CA LEU A 255 1.75 -21.06 -26.56
C LEU A 255 2.28 -22.09 -27.58
N ASP A 256 2.10 -21.85 -28.88
CA ASP A 256 2.72 -22.68 -29.90
C ASP A 256 4.25 -22.72 -29.69
N SER A 257 5.01 -23.41 -30.55
CA SER A 257 6.49 -23.31 -30.51
C SER A 257 7.02 -21.86 -30.61
N ASN A 258 6.15 -20.87 -30.86
CA ASN A 258 6.43 -19.44 -30.92
C ASN A 258 5.78 -18.59 -29.81
N ASN A 259 5.21 -19.20 -28.76
CA ASN A 259 4.62 -18.47 -27.64
C ASN A 259 3.43 -17.56 -27.98
N THR A 260 2.48 -18.03 -28.80
CA THR A 260 1.30 -17.22 -29.19
C THR A 260 -0.07 -17.86 -28.85
N LEU A 261 -0.98 -17.07 -28.23
CA LEU A 261 -2.43 -17.34 -28.11
C LEU A 261 -3.21 -17.08 -29.42
N ASN A 262 -2.57 -17.27 -30.58
CA ASN A 262 -3.09 -16.81 -31.88
C ASN A 262 -3.90 -17.90 -32.62
N ASP A 263 -4.72 -18.67 -31.89
CA ASP A 263 -5.57 -19.73 -32.48
C ASP A 263 -6.99 -19.25 -32.85
N ASN A 264 -7.22 -17.92 -32.78
CA ASN A 264 -8.50 -17.24 -33.05
C ASN A 264 -9.68 -17.69 -32.17
N LYS A 265 -9.45 -18.37 -31.04
CA LYS A 265 -10.54 -18.69 -30.11
C LYS A 265 -11.10 -17.46 -29.40
N PRO A 266 -12.41 -17.44 -29.09
CA PRO A 266 -12.99 -16.44 -28.21
C PRO A 266 -12.35 -16.46 -26.82
N LEU A 267 -12.37 -15.32 -26.15
CA LEU A 267 -11.76 -15.12 -24.83
C LEU A 267 -12.82 -14.68 -23.81
N ILE A 268 -12.88 -15.39 -22.68
CA ILE A 268 -13.65 -15.00 -21.50
C ILE A 268 -12.69 -14.38 -20.49
N VAL A 269 -12.95 -13.16 -20.06
CA VAL A 269 -12.15 -12.49 -19.02
C VAL A 269 -12.80 -12.70 -17.66
N VAL A 270 -12.04 -13.17 -16.69
CA VAL A 270 -12.40 -13.17 -15.26
C VAL A 270 -11.47 -12.21 -14.55
N SER A 271 -12.03 -11.21 -13.87
CA SER A 271 -11.27 -10.07 -13.36
C SER A 271 -11.58 -9.75 -11.90
N ALA A 272 -10.59 -9.17 -11.22
CA ALA A 272 -10.75 -8.49 -9.94
C ALA A 272 -9.69 -7.40 -9.82
N LYS A 273 -10.04 -6.28 -9.17
CA LYS A 273 -9.05 -5.33 -8.67
C LYS A 273 -8.32 -5.91 -7.45
N ILE A 274 -7.10 -5.47 -7.18
CA ILE A 274 -6.28 -5.96 -6.06
C ILE A 274 -5.77 -4.88 -5.12
N ASP A 275 -6.05 -3.62 -5.43
CA ASP A 275 -5.68 -2.46 -4.64
C ASP A 275 -6.86 -1.78 -3.91
N SER A 276 -6.49 -1.04 -2.86
CA SER A 276 -7.32 -0.16 -2.06
C SER A 276 -6.48 1.07 -1.66
N LYS A 277 -7.06 1.95 -0.86
CA LYS A 277 -6.32 3.03 -0.17
C LYS A 277 -6.99 3.39 1.15
N SER A 278 -6.29 4.13 1.99
CA SER A 278 -6.79 4.73 3.24
C SER A 278 -6.32 6.19 3.33
N PHE A 279 -6.88 6.96 4.27
CA PHE A 279 -6.48 8.36 4.46
C PHE A 279 -5.05 8.45 5.03
N ILE A 280 -4.77 7.64 6.05
CA ILE A 280 -3.43 7.43 6.57
C ILE A 280 -2.75 6.34 5.75
N SER A 281 -1.66 6.68 5.06
CA SER A 281 -1.01 5.77 4.12
C SER A 281 -0.07 4.78 4.81
N ASP A 282 0.09 3.62 4.17
CA ASP A 282 1.02 2.58 4.58
C ASP A 282 2.43 2.83 4.06
N PHE A 283 3.42 2.36 4.82
CA PHE A 283 4.83 2.39 4.44
C PHE A 283 5.36 1.03 3.99
N GLY A 284 4.43 0.12 3.64
CA GLY A 284 4.74 -1.23 3.19
C GLY A 284 5.17 -2.18 4.31
N ILE A 285 5.41 -3.42 3.88
CA ILE A 285 5.81 -4.54 4.74
C ILE A 285 7.17 -4.27 5.37
N GLY A 286 7.29 -4.59 6.67
CA GLY A 286 8.53 -4.45 7.43
C GLY A 286 8.82 -3.05 7.99
N SER A 287 7.90 -2.11 7.81
CA SER A 287 7.98 -0.77 8.41
C SER A 287 7.85 -0.78 9.95
N LYS A 288 7.45 -1.91 10.57
CA LYS A 288 7.04 -2.03 11.98
C LYS A 288 5.89 -1.11 12.38
N LEU A 289 5.25 -0.48 11.40
CA LEU A 289 4.11 0.42 11.56
C LEU A 289 2.82 -0.34 11.25
N PRO A 290 1.70 0.00 11.89
CA PRO A 290 0.41 -0.64 11.61
C PRO A 290 0.00 -0.46 10.14
N THR A 291 -0.52 -1.54 9.54
CA THR A 291 -1.12 -1.54 8.21
C THR A 291 -2.54 -0.95 8.28
N MET A 292 -2.79 0.08 7.49
CA MET A 292 -4.00 0.90 7.47
C MET A 292 -4.87 0.60 6.23
N ALA A 293 -4.29 0.28 5.07
CA ALA A 293 -5.05 0.03 3.84
C ALA A 293 -5.20 -1.48 3.56
N ILE A 294 -5.85 -2.25 4.42
CA ILE A 294 -6.04 -3.70 4.19
C ILE A 294 -7.03 -3.98 3.04
N GLY A 295 -8.14 -3.24 3.00
CA GLY A 295 -9.17 -3.38 1.96
C GLY A 295 -9.86 -4.75 1.99
N ALA A 296 -10.24 -5.23 3.18
CA ALA A 296 -10.74 -6.60 3.34
C ALA A 296 -12.03 -6.85 2.55
N ARG A 297 -12.97 -5.89 2.51
CA ARG A 297 -14.21 -5.96 1.71
C ARG A 297 -13.92 -5.67 0.25
N SER A 298 -13.22 -4.56 0.00
CA SER A 298 -12.78 -4.13 -1.33
C SER A 298 -11.30 -3.75 -1.25
N PRO A 299 -10.38 -4.53 -1.86
CA PRO A 299 -10.60 -5.48 -2.95
C PRO A 299 -10.65 -6.97 -2.57
N LYS A 300 -10.27 -7.36 -1.34
CA LYS A 300 -9.85 -8.75 -1.09
C LYS A 300 -10.95 -9.79 -1.33
N THR A 301 -12.22 -9.52 -1.03
CA THR A 301 -13.32 -10.48 -1.31
C THR A 301 -13.44 -10.82 -2.80
N GLY A 302 -13.28 -9.82 -3.68
CA GLY A 302 -13.32 -10.00 -5.13
C GLY A 302 -12.12 -10.81 -5.63
N LEU A 303 -10.92 -10.44 -5.16
CA LEU A 303 -9.69 -11.19 -5.46
C LEU A 303 -9.79 -12.66 -5.03
N VAL A 304 -10.21 -12.92 -3.80
CA VAL A 304 -10.33 -14.30 -3.29
C VAL A 304 -11.35 -15.10 -4.09
N THR A 305 -12.49 -14.51 -4.45
CA THR A 305 -13.52 -15.18 -5.26
C THR A 305 -13.01 -15.50 -6.67
N ALA A 306 -12.24 -14.60 -7.28
CA ALA A 306 -11.60 -14.83 -8.58
C ALA A 306 -10.53 -15.94 -8.52
N LEU A 307 -9.67 -15.94 -7.49
CA LEU A 307 -8.68 -16.99 -7.28
C LEU A 307 -9.31 -18.35 -6.98
N ALA A 308 -10.39 -18.39 -6.20
CA ALA A 308 -11.13 -19.62 -5.91
C ALA A 308 -11.84 -20.17 -7.17
N THR A 309 -12.31 -19.28 -8.05
CA THR A 309 -12.84 -19.63 -9.37
C THR A 309 -11.74 -20.25 -10.24
N ALA A 310 -10.54 -19.66 -10.24
CA ALA A 310 -9.37 -20.22 -10.92
C ALA A 310 -9.00 -21.59 -10.34
N ASP A 311 -8.95 -21.76 -9.02
CA ASP A 311 -8.64 -23.06 -8.41
C ASP A 311 -9.64 -24.14 -8.81
N ALA A 312 -10.94 -23.85 -8.76
CA ALA A 312 -11.99 -24.77 -9.18
C ALA A 312 -11.84 -25.22 -10.64
N LEU A 313 -11.52 -24.28 -11.54
CA LEU A 313 -11.26 -24.58 -12.95
C LEU A 313 -9.95 -25.37 -13.14
N SER A 314 -8.93 -25.08 -12.32
CA SER A 314 -7.63 -25.77 -12.38
C SER A 314 -7.75 -27.28 -12.18
N GLN A 315 -8.72 -27.73 -11.38
CA GLN A 315 -8.93 -29.15 -11.10
C GLN A 315 -9.22 -29.94 -12.37
N TYR A 316 -9.95 -29.35 -13.33
CA TYR A 316 -10.16 -29.98 -14.63
C TYR A 316 -8.84 -30.14 -15.40
N PHE A 317 -8.03 -29.08 -15.50
CA PHE A 317 -6.77 -29.11 -16.26
C PHE A 317 -5.67 -29.98 -15.64
N LYS A 318 -5.79 -30.31 -14.35
CA LYS A 318 -4.93 -31.29 -13.66
C LYS A 318 -5.33 -32.74 -13.98
N SER A 319 -6.52 -32.99 -14.51
CA SER A 319 -7.01 -34.32 -14.87
C SER A 319 -6.36 -34.84 -16.16
N PRO A 320 -5.97 -36.13 -16.25
CA PRO A 320 -5.52 -36.74 -17.50
C PRO A 320 -6.55 -36.69 -18.64
N GLU A 321 -7.83 -36.56 -18.30
CA GLU A 321 -8.96 -36.53 -19.26
C GLU A 321 -9.24 -35.11 -19.80
N ALA A 322 -8.45 -34.11 -19.40
CA ALA A 322 -8.65 -32.74 -19.82
C ALA A 322 -8.44 -32.57 -21.33
N VAL A 323 -9.48 -32.11 -22.02
CA VAL A 323 -9.40 -31.70 -23.43
C VAL A 323 -9.31 -30.17 -23.56
N PRO A 324 -8.67 -29.64 -24.62
CA PRO A 324 -8.64 -28.21 -24.90
C PRO A 324 -10.05 -27.61 -24.98
N LEU A 325 -10.23 -26.45 -24.35
CA LEU A 325 -11.49 -25.72 -24.37
C LEU A 325 -11.72 -25.02 -25.72
N ALA A 326 -13.00 -24.79 -26.06
CA ALA A 326 -13.43 -24.06 -27.26
C ALA A 326 -13.16 -22.55 -27.15
N LYS A 327 -13.12 -22.03 -25.93
CA LYS A 327 -12.75 -20.65 -25.62
C LYS A 327 -11.60 -20.62 -24.61
N HIS A 328 -10.79 -19.58 -24.70
CA HIS A 328 -9.79 -19.29 -23.70
C HIS A 328 -10.41 -18.60 -22.48
N ILE A 329 -9.79 -18.80 -21.32
CA ILE A 329 -10.15 -18.11 -20.08
C ILE A 329 -8.94 -17.29 -19.65
N LEU A 330 -9.09 -15.96 -19.62
CA LEU A 330 -8.07 -15.01 -19.18
C LEU A 330 -8.43 -14.50 -17.79
N PHE A 331 -7.56 -14.76 -16.81
CA PHE A 331 -7.64 -14.15 -15.49
C PHE A 331 -6.84 -12.86 -15.47
N THR A 332 -7.41 -11.80 -14.90
CA THR A 332 -6.75 -10.50 -14.72
C THR A 332 -6.95 -10.00 -13.29
N PHE A 333 -5.87 -9.52 -12.70
CA PHE A 333 -5.82 -9.00 -11.34
C PHE A 333 -5.18 -7.62 -11.40
N PHE A 334 -5.99 -6.57 -11.41
CA PHE A 334 -5.53 -5.22 -11.71
C PHE A 334 -5.15 -4.46 -10.44
N ASP A 335 -3.89 -4.01 -10.40
CA ASP A 335 -3.37 -3.08 -9.39
C ASP A 335 -3.64 -1.63 -9.82
N ALA A 336 -3.60 -0.71 -8.87
CA ALA A 336 -3.83 0.72 -9.07
C ALA A 336 -5.16 1.10 -9.74
N GLU A 337 -6.21 0.29 -9.55
CA GLU A 337 -7.56 0.62 -10.01
C GLU A 337 -8.14 1.81 -9.24
N THR A 338 -7.84 1.97 -7.95
CA THR A 338 -8.25 3.12 -7.13
C THR A 338 -7.59 4.44 -7.52
N TRP A 339 -6.61 4.39 -8.43
CA TRP A 339 -5.85 5.53 -8.96
C TRP A 339 -6.22 5.85 -10.42
N GLY A 340 -7.51 5.79 -10.72
CA GLY A 340 -8.07 6.07 -12.04
C GLY A 340 -7.99 4.90 -13.01
N PHE A 341 -8.25 3.67 -12.55
CA PHE A 341 -8.22 2.46 -13.39
C PHE A 341 -6.86 2.25 -14.07
N ALA A 342 -5.78 2.57 -13.37
CA ALA A 342 -4.46 2.69 -13.98
C ALA A 342 -3.97 1.34 -14.53
N GLY A 343 -4.16 0.24 -13.79
CA GLY A 343 -3.79 -1.10 -14.23
C GLY A 343 -4.59 -1.56 -15.44
N SER A 344 -5.92 -1.51 -15.35
CA SER A 344 -6.81 -2.00 -16.40
C SER A 344 -6.74 -1.15 -17.67
N GLN A 345 -6.69 0.18 -17.56
CA GLN A 345 -6.53 1.05 -18.73
C GLN A 345 -5.19 0.85 -19.42
N ARG A 346 -4.10 0.69 -18.66
CA ARG A 346 -2.76 0.43 -19.23
C ARG A 346 -2.74 -0.91 -19.94
N PHE A 347 -3.24 -1.97 -19.30
CA PHE A 347 -3.35 -3.30 -19.89
C PHE A 347 -4.16 -3.27 -21.19
N VAL A 348 -5.35 -2.69 -21.18
CA VAL A 348 -6.19 -2.56 -22.38
C VAL A 348 -5.52 -1.70 -23.46
N GLN A 349 -4.84 -0.62 -23.09
CA GLN A 349 -4.09 0.20 -24.04
C GLN A 349 -2.99 -0.61 -24.74
N ASP A 350 -2.27 -1.46 -24.01
CA ASP A 350 -1.12 -2.20 -24.52
C ASP A 350 -1.53 -3.45 -25.32
N ILE A 351 -2.65 -4.14 -24.99
CA ILE A 351 -3.17 -5.26 -25.81
C ILE A 351 -3.97 -4.81 -27.04
N THR A 352 -4.35 -3.53 -27.13
CA THR A 352 -5.08 -2.98 -28.30
C THR A 352 -4.17 -2.31 -29.32
N ARG A 353 -2.88 -2.15 -29.01
CA ARG A 353 -1.91 -1.46 -29.86
C ARG A 353 -0.70 -2.34 -30.08
N PRO A 354 -0.16 -2.40 -31.31
CA PRO A 354 1.09 -3.11 -31.56
C PRO A 354 2.22 -2.53 -30.70
N LEU A 355 2.87 -3.37 -29.90
CA LEU A 355 4.07 -2.98 -29.16
C LEU A 355 5.28 -3.04 -30.10
N VAL A 356 6.03 -1.95 -30.19
CA VAL A 356 7.31 -1.92 -30.90
C VAL A 356 8.45 -1.86 -29.89
N CYS A 357 9.16 -2.97 -29.74
CA CYS A 357 10.38 -3.02 -28.94
C CYS A 357 11.53 -2.34 -29.69
N LYS A 358 11.96 -1.18 -29.22
CA LYS A 358 13.02 -0.38 -29.84
C LYS A 358 14.41 -0.89 -29.50
N GLU A 359 14.58 -1.37 -28.28
CA GLU A 359 15.87 -1.84 -27.77
C GLU A 359 15.69 -3.13 -26.97
N ARG A 360 16.67 -4.02 -27.09
CA ARG A 360 16.81 -5.25 -26.29
C ARG A 360 18.18 -5.25 -25.63
N GLY A 361 18.25 -5.75 -24.42
CA GLY A 361 19.50 -5.87 -23.68
C GLY A 361 19.38 -6.88 -22.55
N GLU A 362 20.46 -7.60 -22.29
CA GLU A 362 20.51 -8.62 -21.22
C GLU A 362 20.81 -7.99 -19.85
N THR A 363 21.35 -6.77 -19.83
CA THR A 363 21.77 -6.07 -18.62
C THR A 363 20.77 -4.99 -18.21
N ALA A 364 20.60 -4.85 -16.89
CA ALA A 364 19.81 -3.77 -16.31
C ALA A 364 20.41 -2.40 -16.66
N THR A 365 19.54 -1.44 -16.94
CA THR A 365 19.86 -0.03 -17.23
C THR A 365 19.08 0.90 -16.29
N PRO A 366 19.47 2.18 -16.14
CA PRO A 366 18.69 3.13 -15.34
C PRO A 366 17.24 3.32 -15.82
N SER A 367 16.98 3.12 -17.11
CA SER A 367 15.64 3.22 -17.70
C SER A 367 14.85 1.92 -17.64
N CYS A 368 15.55 0.79 -17.54
CA CYS A 368 14.99 -0.55 -17.40
C CYS A 368 15.80 -1.36 -16.39
N PRO A 369 15.43 -1.36 -15.09
CA PRO A 369 16.22 -2.01 -14.04
C PRO A 369 16.10 -3.54 -14.04
N LEU A 370 15.20 -4.09 -14.86
CA LEU A 370 15.01 -5.53 -15.03
C LEU A 370 16.20 -6.15 -15.79
N ALA A 371 16.84 -7.15 -15.19
CA ALA A 371 17.79 -8.01 -15.90
C ALA A 371 17.03 -9.00 -16.80
N LEU A 372 17.62 -9.37 -17.95
CA LEU A 372 17.04 -10.33 -18.90
C LEU A 372 15.63 -9.94 -19.42
N ALA A 373 15.31 -8.65 -19.46
CA ALA A 373 14.04 -8.18 -19.99
C ALA A 373 13.93 -8.47 -21.50
N ASN A 374 12.79 -9.04 -21.94
CA ASN A 374 12.52 -9.27 -23.37
C ASN A 374 12.50 -7.97 -24.19
N CYS A 375 12.21 -6.84 -23.54
CA CYS A 375 12.39 -5.52 -24.11
C CYS A 375 12.91 -4.52 -23.07
N THR A 376 13.91 -3.71 -23.43
CA THR A 376 14.45 -2.67 -22.53
C THR A 376 13.90 -1.28 -22.85
N ASN A 377 13.32 -1.09 -24.05
CA ASN A 377 12.65 0.14 -24.46
C ASN A 377 11.44 -0.19 -25.37
N PRO A 378 10.20 -0.23 -24.84
CA PRO A 378 9.83 -0.09 -23.43
C PRO A 378 10.24 -1.29 -22.55
N CYS A 379 10.35 -1.11 -21.22
CA CYS A 379 10.98 -2.08 -20.30
C CYS A 379 10.08 -3.26 -19.86
N PHE A 380 9.80 -4.21 -20.73
CA PHE A 380 8.98 -5.36 -20.34
C PHE A 380 9.82 -6.60 -20.06
N TYR A 381 9.58 -7.24 -18.90
CA TYR A 381 10.19 -8.52 -18.56
C TYR A 381 9.83 -9.57 -19.61
N ASP A 382 8.53 -9.75 -19.86
CA ASP A 382 7.98 -10.59 -20.92
C ASP A 382 7.07 -9.79 -21.86
N LEU A 383 6.84 -10.31 -23.06
CA LEU A 383 5.97 -9.71 -24.08
C LEU A 383 4.73 -10.55 -24.35
N ASP A 384 4.41 -11.49 -23.46
CA ASP A 384 3.39 -12.51 -23.72
C ASP A 384 1.99 -11.88 -23.86
N PHE A 385 1.77 -10.70 -23.25
CA PHE A 385 0.51 -9.97 -23.36
C PHE A 385 0.20 -9.55 -24.80
N THR A 386 1.21 -9.39 -25.66
CA THR A 386 1.03 -9.04 -27.07
C THR A 386 0.34 -10.13 -27.88
N SER A 387 0.29 -11.36 -27.34
CA SER A 387 -0.44 -12.47 -27.95
C SER A 387 -1.95 -12.42 -27.71
N ILE A 388 -2.42 -11.58 -26.78
CA ILE A 388 -3.84 -11.45 -26.45
C ILE A 388 -4.55 -10.68 -27.56
N GLN A 389 -5.42 -11.38 -28.28
CA GLN A 389 -6.26 -10.77 -29.32
C GLN A 389 -7.46 -10.06 -28.69
N PHE A 390 -7.36 -8.74 -28.47
CA PHE A 390 -8.44 -7.95 -27.86
C PHE A 390 -9.80 -8.14 -28.56
N ASN A 391 -9.81 -8.25 -29.88
CA ASN A 391 -11.03 -8.43 -30.66
C ASN A 391 -11.75 -9.76 -30.37
N ASN A 392 -11.04 -10.76 -29.86
CA ASN A 392 -11.60 -12.07 -29.53
C ASN A 392 -12.24 -12.10 -28.14
N ILE A 393 -12.11 -11.03 -27.33
CA ILE A 393 -12.83 -10.94 -26.05
C ILE A 393 -14.33 -10.93 -26.32
N GLU A 394 -14.99 -11.96 -25.79
CA GLU A 394 -16.42 -12.25 -25.96
C GLU A 394 -17.23 -11.81 -24.75
N SER A 395 -16.68 -11.98 -23.54
CA SER A 395 -17.36 -11.60 -22.30
C SER A 395 -16.39 -11.27 -21.18
N ILE A 396 -16.84 -10.44 -20.24
CA ILE A 396 -16.08 -10.03 -19.06
C ILE A 396 -16.91 -10.32 -17.82
N ILE A 397 -16.30 -10.98 -16.85
CA ILE A 397 -16.82 -11.25 -15.52
C ILE A 397 -15.88 -10.61 -14.52
N GLU A 398 -16.38 -9.68 -13.71
CA GLU A 398 -15.58 -9.00 -12.69
C GLU A 398 -16.23 -9.15 -11.32
N PHE A 399 -15.42 -9.33 -10.27
CA PHE A 399 -15.88 -9.35 -8.89
C PHE A 399 -15.42 -8.08 -8.15
N ASP A 400 -16.37 -7.32 -7.61
CA ASP A 400 -16.10 -6.19 -6.73
C ASP A 400 -16.99 -6.26 -5.49
N SER A 401 -16.39 -6.36 -4.30
CA SER A 401 -17.09 -6.41 -3.01
C SER A 401 -18.19 -7.48 -2.97
N VAL A 402 -17.80 -8.75 -2.86
CA VAL A 402 -18.73 -9.91 -2.96
C VAL A 402 -18.83 -10.74 -1.67
N GLY A 403 -18.24 -10.26 -0.59
CA GLY A 403 -18.12 -11.02 0.67
C GLY A 403 -19.27 -10.83 1.65
N GLY A 404 -20.14 -9.83 1.49
CA GLY A 404 -21.27 -9.59 2.38
C GLY A 404 -20.86 -9.30 3.84
N ILE A 405 -19.64 -8.79 4.07
CA ILE A 405 -19.04 -8.62 5.41
C ILE A 405 -19.83 -7.58 6.23
N ASP A 406 -20.35 -6.54 5.60
CA ASP A 406 -21.12 -5.49 6.27
C ASP A 406 -22.63 -5.80 6.39
N VAL A 407 -23.03 -7.05 6.13
CA VAL A 407 -24.38 -7.53 6.38
C VAL A 407 -24.40 -8.25 7.73
N PRO A 408 -24.87 -7.62 8.82
CA PRO A 408 -24.86 -8.24 10.14
C PRO A 408 -25.75 -9.48 10.15
N ASN A 409 -25.24 -10.61 10.64
CA ASN A 409 -25.93 -11.92 10.60
C ASN A 409 -26.44 -12.23 9.19
N LEU A 410 -25.50 -12.51 8.27
CA LEU A 410 -25.77 -12.83 6.87
C LEU A 410 -27.08 -13.65 6.75
N PRO A 411 -28.08 -13.15 6.02
CA PRO A 411 -29.37 -13.82 5.96
C PRO A 411 -29.20 -15.20 5.31
N PRO A 412 -30.08 -16.18 5.60
CA PRO A 412 -29.97 -17.53 5.00
C PRO A 412 -30.00 -17.53 3.47
N ASN A 413 -30.55 -16.48 2.86
CA ASN A 413 -30.62 -16.30 1.41
C ASN A 413 -29.92 -15.00 0.98
N PRO A 414 -28.59 -14.88 1.12
CA PRO A 414 -27.88 -13.65 0.78
C PRO A 414 -27.93 -13.41 -0.73
N THR A 415 -27.93 -12.14 -1.14
CA THR A 415 -28.09 -11.75 -2.55
C THR A 415 -26.82 -11.11 -3.09
N ILE A 416 -26.36 -11.61 -4.25
CA ILE A 416 -25.32 -11.01 -5.07
C ILE A 416 -26.00 -10.42 -6.31
N PHE A 417 -25.68 -9.17 -6.61
CA PHE A 417 -26.21 -8.42 -7.73
C PHE A 417 -25.25 -8.47 -8.92
N MET A 418 -25.82 -8.65 -10.11
CA MET A 418 -25.12 -8.58 -11.39
C MET A 418 -25.37 -7.23 -12.04
N HIS A 419 -24.34 -6.39 -12.11
CA HIS A 419 -24.36 -5.08 -12.74
C HIS A 419 -23.90 -5.19 -14.20
N VAL A 420 -24.59 -4.51 -15.10
CA VAL A 420 -24.27 -4.45 -16.53
C VAL A 420 -24.40 -2.99 -17.00
N ASP A 421 -23.63 -2.58 -18.01
CA ASP A 421 -23.71 -1.21 -18.54
C ASP A 421 -25.10 -0.94 -19.12
N GLU A 422 -25.53 -1.81 -20.04
CA GLU A 422 -26.84 -1.76 -20.68
C GLU A 422 -27.53 -3.12 -20.59
N VAL A 423 -28.84 -3.12 -20.32
CA VAL A 423 -29.68 -4.31 -20.38
C VAL A 423 -30.07 -4.55 -21.83
N ASN A 424 -29.46 -5.55 -22.46
CA ASN A 424 -29.70 -5.94 -23.84
C ASN A 424 -29.66 -7.47 -23.98
N PRO A 425 -29.97 -8.05 -25.15
CA PRO A 425 -30.00 -9.51 -25.31
C PRO A 425 -28.67 -10.21 -24.96
N GLN A 426 -27.53 -9.58 -25.24
CA GLN A 426 -26.21 -10.17 -24.99
C GLN A 426 -25.86 -10.16 -23.49
N THR A 427 -26.07 -9.03 -22.80
CA THR A 427 -25.85 -8.94 -21.35
C THR A 427 -26.86 -9.77 -20.57
N THR A 428 -28.10 -9.88 -21.05
CA THR A 428 -29.12 -10.77 -20.49
C THR A 428 -28.71 -12.25 -20.63
N ALA A 429 -28.21 -12.65 -21.80
CA ALA A 429 -27.71 -14.01 -22.01
C ALA A 429 -26.54 -14.33 -21.06
N LEU A 430 -25.60 -13.39 -20.88
CA LEU A 430 -24.49 -13.52 -19.94
C LEU A 430 -24.98 -13.65 -18.49
N MET A 431 -25.87 -12.77 -18.03
CA MET A 431 -26.44 -12.84 -16.68
C MET A 431 -27.20 -14.15 -16.42
N ASN A 432 -27.92 -14.67 -17.42
CA ASN A 432 -28.66 -15.92 -17.29
C ASN A 432 -27.75 -17.14 -17.02
N MET A 433 -26.47 -17.08 -17.40
CA MET A 433 -25.50 -18.12 -17.06
C MET A 433 -25.24 -18.21 -15.55
N PHE A 434 -25.48 -17.12 -14.82
CA PHE A 434 -25.18 -17.00 -13.39
C PHE A 434 -26.42 -16.75 -12.55
N ALA A 435 -27.61 -16.60 -13.14
CA ALA A 435 -28.84 -16.30 -12.42
C ALA A 435 -29.30 -17.46 -11.51
N GLY A 436 -30.14 -17.13 -10.53
CA GLY A 436 -30.81 -18.11 -9.66
C GLY A 436 -30.06 -18.40 -8.35
N THR A 437 -30.50 -19.43 -7.65
CA THR A 437 -30.02 -19.76 -6.30
C THR A 437 -28.95 -20.86 -6.33
N THR A 438 -27.90 -20.70 -5.54
CA THR A 438 -26.84 -21.70 -5.37
C THR A 438 -26.70 -22.05 -3.90
N ALA A 439 -26.86 -23.34 -3.59
CA ALA A 439 -26.66 -23.84 -2.25
C ALA A 439 -25.17 -23.85 -1.89
N ALA A 440 -24.84 -23.22 -0.77
CA ALA A 440 -23.55 -23.31 -0.11
C ALA A 440 -23.68 -24.28 1.07
N PRO A 441 -22.91 -25.39 1.11
CA PRO A 441 -22.86 -26.21 2.31
C PRO A 441 -22.30 -25.39 3.48
N GLY A 442 -22.72 -25.71 4.71
CA GLY A 442 -22.12 -25.14 5.90
C GLY A 442 -20.62 -25.44 5.94
N PHE A 443 -19.83 -24.45 6.35
CA PHE A 443 -18.37 -24.48 6.45
C PHE A 443 -17.95 -24.11 7.88
N ASN A 444 -17.13 -24.95 8.52
CA ASN A 444 -16.61 -24.69 9.88
C ASN A 444 -17.67 -24.22 10.91
N GLY A 445 -18.87 -24.81 10.86
CA GLY A 445 -19.96 -24.49 11.78
C GLY A 445 -20.93 -23.41 11.29
N SER A 446 -20.73 -22.82 10.10
CA SER A 446 -21.76 -21.98 9.48
C SER A 446 -23.01 -22.77 9.11
N SER A 447 -24.14 -22.06 9.07
CA SER A 447 -25.38 -22.62 8.55
C SER A 447 -25.31 -22.74 7.02
N PRO A 448 -25.97 -23.73 6.40
CA PRO A 448 -26.11 -23.76 4.95
C PRO A 448 -26.75 -22.45 4.44
N LEU A 449 -26.20 -21.90 3.36
CA LEU A 449 -26.69 -20.67 2.74
C LEU A 449 -27.26 -20.97 1.35
N ASN A 450 -28.23 -20.18 0.92
CA ASN A 450 -28.77 -20.21 -0.44
C ASN A 450 -28.48 -18.87 -1.12
N VAL A 451 -27.33 -18.79 -1.79
CA VAL A 451 -26.88 -17.56 -2.43
C VAL A 451 -27.73 -17.27 -3.66
N ASN A 452 -28.47 -16.17 -3.62
CA ASN A 452 -29.26 -15.68 -4.74
C ASN A 452 -28.39 -14.80 -5.63
N THR A 453 -28.33 -15.09 -6.91
CA THR A 453 -27.65 -14.24 -7.90
C THR A 453 -28.70 -13.65 -8.82
N VAL A 454 -28.86 -12.32 -8.78
CA VAL A 454 -29.95 -11.61 -9.47
C VAL A 454 -29.43 -10.41 -10.27
N PRO A 455 -30.09 -10.00 -11.36
CA PRO A 455 -29.78 -8.74 -12.04
C PRO A 455 -29.96 -7.53 -11.11
N ALA A 456 -28.98 -6.61 -11.08
CA ALA A 456 -29.08 -5.35 -10.33
C ALA A 456 -30.24 -4.47 -10.82
N ALA A 457 -30.57 -4.57 -12.11
CA ALA A 457 -31.69 -3.89 -12.75
C ALA A 457 -33.02 -4.68 -12.69
N GLY A 458 -33.16 -5.65 -11.76
CA GLY A 458 -34.33 -6.53 -11.68
C GLY A 458 -35.66 -5.84 -11.36
N ASP A 459 -35.65 -4.62 -10.83
CA ASP A 459 -36.86 -3.82 -10.58
C ASP A 459 -37.17 -2.81 -11.71
N GLY A 460 -36.42 -2.84 -12.81
CA GLY A 460 -36.54 -1.90 -13.92
C GLY A 460 -35.61 -0.69 -13.87
N VAL A 461 -34.81 -0.50 -12.82
CA VAL A 461 -33.84 0.61 -12.72
C VAL A 461 -32.42 0.12 -12.93
N ASN A 462 -31.76 0.58 -14.00
CA ASN A 462 -30.36 0.27 -14.28
C ASN A 462 -29.43 1.43 -13.90
N PHE A 463 -28.67 1.26 -12.81
CA PHE A 463 -27.61 2.19 -12.37
C PHE A 463 -26.31 2.07 -13.18
N ARG A 464 -26.28 1.17 -14.17
CA ARG A 464 -25.13 0.82 -15.01
C ARG A 464 -24.00 0.19 -14.20
N LEU A 465 -22.76 0.23 -14.72
CA LEU A 465 -21.62 -0.37 -14.04
C LEU A 465 -21.16 0.48 -12.84
N PRO A 466 -20.87 -0.14 -11.68
CA PRO A 466 -20.04 0.48 -10.66
C PRO A 466 -18.61 0.71 -11.18
N PRO A 467 -17.84 1.65 -10.60
CA PRO A 467 -16.43 1.85 -10.93
C PRO A 467 -15.65 0.52 -10.92
N SER A 468 -15.31 0.02 -12.10
CA SER A 468 -14.70 -1.30 -12.25
C SER A 468 -13.78 -1.37 -13.48
N SER A 469 -12.89 -2.35 -13.49
CA SER A 469 -11.91 -2.61 -14.54
C SER A 469 -12.57 -2.85 -15.90
N ALA A 470 -13.77 -3.44 -15.91
CA ALA A 470 -14.58 -3.66 -17.11
C ALA A 470 -14.79 -2.37 -17.93
N MET A 471 -14.88 -1.20 -17.27
CA MET A 471 -15.00 0.09 -17.97
C MET A 471 -13.84 0.35 -18.93
N ALA A 472 -12.61 -0.07 -18.61
CA ALA A 472 -11.45 0.10 -19.48
C ALA A 472 -11.61 -0.67 -20.80
N PHE A 473 -12.17 -1.88 -20.73
CA PHE A 473 -12.46 -2.72 -21.91
C PHE A 473 -13.61 -2.14 -22.74
N LEU A 474 -14.71 -1.77 -22.08
CA LEU A 474 -15.90 -1.22 -22.73
C LEU A 474 -15.63 0.12 -23.44
N ALA A 475 -14.66 0.90 -22.95
CA ALA A 475 -14.19 2.11 -23.59
C ALA A 475 -13.54 1.87 -24.98
N LYS A 476 -13.19 0.62 -25.32
CA LYS A 476 -12.61 0.24 -26.62
C LYS A 476 -13.57 -0.50 -27.52
N LYS A 477 -14.41 -1.37 -26.97
CA LYS A 477 -15.35 -2.21 -27.72
C LYS A 477 -16.57 -2.51 -26.85
N ASN A 478 -17.76 -2.52 -27.44
CA ASN A 478 -18.95 -3.01 -26.77
C ASN A 478 -18.82 -4.54 -26.56
N ILE A 479 -18.57 -4.94 -25.32
CA ILE A 479 -18.38 -6.32 -24.88
C ILE A 479 -19.39 -6.58 -23.75
N PRO A 480 -20.16 -7.68 -23.80
CA PRO A 480 -20.99 -8.09 -22.68
C PRO A 480 -20.15 -8.26 -21.41
N ALA A 481 -20.39 -7.40 -20.42
CA ALA A 481 -19.69 -7.42 -19.15
C ALA A 481 -20.69 -7.52 -17.99
N VAL A 482 -20.35 -8.33 -16.99
CA VAL A 482 -21.08 -8.43 -15.73
C VAL A 482 -20.12 -8.18 -14.56
N VAL A 483 -20.49 -7.26 -13.68
CA VAL A 483 -19.78 -6.99 -12.43
C VAL A 483 -20.64 -7.51 -11.28
N PHE A 484 -20.10 -8.45 -10.51
CA PHE A 484 -20.75 -9.00 -9.33
C PHE A 484 -20.43 -8.12 -8.11
N GLY A 485 -21.45 -7.80 -7.32
CA GLY A 485 -21.30 -7.15 -6.03
C GLY A 485 -22.36 -7.56 -5.03
N ASP A 486 -22.06 -7.46 -3.74
CA ASP A 486 -23.00 -7.64 -2.63
C ASP A 486 -23.91 -6.43 -2.40
N PHE A 487 -23.96 -5.53 -3.37
CA PHE A 487 -24.62 -4.25 -3.34
C PHE A 487 -25.39 -3.97 -4.62
N ARG A 488 -26.42 -3.12 -4.53
CA ARG A 488 -27.31 -2.80 -5.65
C ARG A 488 -27.24 -1.34 -6.10
N ASP A 489 -27.67 -0.41 -5.25
CA ASP A 489 -27.68 1.03 -5.54
C ASP A 489 -26.51 1.76 -4.89
N ARG A 490 -25.97 1.26 -3.79
CA ARG A 490 -24.83 1.87 -3.08
C ARG A 490 -23.99 0.76 -2.47
N TYR A 491 -22.69 0.95 -2.33
CA TYR A 491 -21.81 -0.04 -1.72
C TYR A 491 -22.34 -0.48 -0.34
N SER A 492 -22.35 -1.79 -0.11
CA SER A 492 -22.58 -2.37 1.21
C SER A 492 -21.40 -2.07 2.14
N ASN A 493 -20.20 -1.92 1.56
CA ASN A 493 -18.99 -1.51 2.25
C ASN A 493 -19.11 -0.09 2.84
N ARG A 494 -19.38 0.02 4.14
CA ARG A 494 -19.49 1.31 4.86
C ARG A 494 -18.14 1.96 5.18
N TYR A 495 -17.06 1.23 4.89
CA TYR A 495 -15.68 1.62 5.16
C TYR A 495 -14.84 1.74 3.89
N TYR A 496 -15.46 1.89 2.71
CA TYR A 496 -14.78 1.89 1.41
C TYR A 496 -13.55 2.80 1.38
N ASN A 497 -12.40 2.25 1.00
CA ASN A 497 -11.11 2.93 0.97
C ASN A 497 -10.79 3.68 2.28
N SER A 498 -10.73 2.92 3.38
CA SER A 498 -10.45 3.45 4.70
C SER A 498 -9.75 2.47 5.64
N GLU A 499 -9.28 2.98 6.79
CA GLU A 499 -8.59 2.24 7.85
C GLU A 499 -9.48 1.18 8.51
N PHE A 500 -10.81 1.32 8.42
CA PHE A 500 -11.79 0.40 9.01
C PHE A 500 -12.27 -0.65 8.01
N ASP A 501 -11.83 -0.60 6.75
CA ASP A 501 -12.00 -1.74 5.83
C ASP A 501 -10.98 -2.84 6.14
N ASP A 502 -11.03 -3.31 7.38
CA ASP A 502 -10.11 -4.29 7.93
C ASP A 502 -10.71 -5.70 7.97
N GLY A 503 -9.83 -6.69 8.18
CA GLY A 503 -10.17 -8.11 8.20
C GLY A 503 -10.85 -8.60 9.48
N SER A 504 -11.35 -7.71 10.34
CA SER A 504 -11.80 -8.07 11.69
C SER A 504 -13.19 -8.71 11.73
N LEU A 505 -14.09 -8.36 10.79
CA LEU A 505 -15.52 -8.70 10.88
C LEU A 505 -15.94 -9.96 10.12
N TRP A 506 -15.12 -10.49 9.22
CA TRP A 506 -15.53 -11.64 8.41
C TRP A 506 -15.44 -12.97 9.18
N ASP A 507 -16.34 -13.89 8.86
CA ASP A 507 -16.47 -15.20 9.49
C ASP A 507 -16.71 -16.35 8.47
N ALA A 508 -17.17 -17.50 8.98
CA ALA A 508 -17.42 -18.69 8.17
C ALA A 508 -18.63 -18.56 7.22
N ASP A 509 -19.61 -17.70 7.50
CA ASP A 509 -20.74 -17.43 6.61
C ASP A 509 -20.26 -16.64 5.38
N ASN A 510 -19.38 -15.65 5.57
CA ASN A 510 -18.78 -14.90 4.46
C ASN A 510 -17.95 -15.81 3.54
N VAL A 511 -17.19 -16.74 4.12
CA VAL A 511 -16.43 -17.76 3.36
C VAL A 511 -17.37 -18.63 2.55
N ALA A 512 -18.48 -19.10 3.13
CA ALA A 512 -19.45 -19.94 2.43
C ALA A 512 -20.11 -19.19 1.26
N LEU A 513 -20.44 -17.90 1.44
CA LEU A 513 -20.95 -17.03 0.37
C LEU A 513 -19.98 -16.92 -0.80
N MET A 514 -18.72 -16.54 -0.54
CA MET A 514 -17.68 -16.42 -1.58
C MET A 514 -17.40 -17.77 -2.26
N CYS A 515 -17.37 -18.86 -1.50
CA CYS A 515 -17.16 -20.20 -2.03
C CYS A 515 -18.29 -20.62 -2.99
N ALA A 516 -19.55 -20.36 -2.64
CA ALA A 516 -20.68 -20.66 -3.50
C ALA A 516 -20.70 -19.81 -4.77
N LEU A 517 -20.37 -18.52 -4.68
CA LEU A 517 -20.23 -17.66 -5.84
C LEU A 517 -19.08 -18.10 -6.76
N ALA A 518 -17.93 -18.46 -6.19
CA ALA A 518 -16.79 -18.99 -6.94
C ALA A 518 -17.15 -20.32 -7.64
N ASN A 519 -17.85 -21.23 -6.93
CA ASN A 519 -18.30 -22.50 -7.48
C ASN A 519 -19.27 -22.29 -8.67
N LYS A 520 -20.26 -21.42 -8.49
CA LYS A 520 -21.21 -21.08 -9.56
C LYS A 520 -20.49 -20.49 -10.77
N THR A 521 -19.59 -19.55 -10.52
CA THR A 521 -18.85 -18.88 -11.60
C THR A 521 -17.94 -19.86 -12.34
N ALA A 522 -17.18 -20.69 -11.63
CA ALA A 522 -16.32 -21.70 -12.24
C ALA A 522 -17.11 -22.66 -13.13
N ARG A 523 -18.27 -23.16 -12.67
CA ARG A 523 -19.10 -24.08 -13.44
C ARG A 523 -19.72 -23.40 -14.67
N SER A 524 -20.23 -22.18 -14.53
CA SER A 524 -20.81 -21.42 -15.64
C SER A 524 -19.76 -20.99 -16.68
N VAL A 525 -18.58 -20.55 -16.24
CA VAL A 525 -17.45 -20.23 -17.12
C VAL A 525 -16.97 -21.48 -17.83
N PHE A 526 -16.85 -22.62 -17.13
CA PHE A 526 -16.48 -23.89 -17.76
C PHE A 526 -17.49 -24.30 -18.84
N ALA A 527 -18.80 -24.22 -18.55
CA ALA A 527 -19.84 -24.57 -19.51
C ALA A 527 -19.75 -23.71 -20.79
N SER A 528 -19.55 -22.40 -20.63
CA SER A 528 -19.37 -21.49 -21.77
C SER A 528 -18.07 -21.74 -22.53
N ALA A 529 -16.97 -21.98 -21.81
CA ALA A 529 -15.65 -22.18 -22.42
C ALA A 529 -15.50 -23.53 -23.12
N SER A 530 -16.12 -24.59 -22.59
CA SER A 530 -16.13 -25.93 -23.20
C SER A 530 -17.16 -26.06 -24.34
N GLY A 531 -18.19 -25.21 -24.36
CA GLY A 531 -19.34 -25.37 -25.25
C GLY A 531 -20.25 -26.55 -24.86
N ASN A 532 -20.05 -27.13 -23.68
CA ASN A 532 -20.83 -28.26 -23.16
C ASN A 532 -21.66 -27.83 -21.95
N THR A 533 -22.93 -28.21 -21.94
CA THR A 533 -23.82 -27.95 -20.80
C THR A 533 -23.50 -28.83 -19.59
N THR A 534 -22.86 -29.97 -19.81
CA THR A 534 -22.47 -30.90 -18.75
C THR A 534 -21.09 -30.52 -18.20
N VAL A 535 -21.07 -30.00 -16.97
CA VAL A 535 -19.85 -29.62 -16.27
C VAL A 535 -19.36 -30.77 -15.39
N PRO A 536 -18.10 -31.24 -15.54
CA PRO A 536 -17.53 -32.27 -14.68
C PRO A 536 -17.68 -31.97 -13.18
N LEU A 537 -17.88 -33.01 -12.37
CA LEU A 537 -18.00 -32.86 -10.92
C LEU A 537 -16.70 -32.37 -10.27
N ILE A 538 -15.55 -32.62 -10.90
CA ILE A 538 -14.24 -32.17 -10.43
C ILE A 538 -14.09 -30.64 -10.45
N VAL A 539 -14.87 -29.93 -11.27
CA VAL A 539 -14.92 -28.47 -11.27
C VAL A 539 -15.77 -28.01 -10.10
N SER A 540 -15.12 -27.84 -8.95
CA SER A 540 -15.75 -27.45 -7.69
C SER A 540 -14.83 -26.53 -6.90
N ALA A 541 -15.40 -25.47 -6.30
CA ALA A 541 -14.63 -24.58 -5.44
C ALA A 541 -14.25 -25.25 -4.10
N ASN A 542 -13.07 -24.92 -3.60
CA ASN A 542 -12.56 -25.38 -2.32
C ASN A 542 -12.75 -24.30 -1.24
N CYS A 543 -13.75 -24.47 -0.36
CA CYS A 543 -14.05 -23.46 0.66
C CYS A 543 -12.94 -23.33 1.72
N THR A 544 -12.14 -24.38 1.95
CA THR A 544 -10.96 -24.30 2.83
C THR A 544 -9.92 -23.36 2.25
N LEU A 545 -9.69 -23.42 0.92
CA LEU A 545 -8.80 -22.48 0.24
C LEU A 545 -9.34 -21.03 0.31
N VAL A 546 -10.66 -20.84 0.18
CA VAL A 546 -11.29 -19.51 0.34
C VAL A 546 -11.01 -18.95 1.74
N ALA A 547 -11.20 -19.75 2.78
CA ALA A 547 -10.90 -19.34 4.16
C ALA A 547 -9.42 -19.03 4.37
N GLU A 548 -8.54 -19.87 3.82
CA GLU A 548 -7.09 -19.69 3.92
C GLU A 548 -6.64 -18.41 3.22
N LEU A 549 -7.09 -18.17 1.98
CA LEU A 549 -6.81 -16.94 1.22
C LEU A 549 -7.29 -15.69 1.98
N MET A 550 -8.51 -15.69 2.51
CA MET A 550 -9.02 -14.57 3.31
C MET A 550 -8.16 -14.32 4.55
N ASN A 551 -7.79 -15.38 5.26
CA ASN A 551 -6.92 -15.26 6.43
C ASN A 551 -5.53 -14.72 6.06
N CYS A 552 -4.91 -15.25 4.99
CA CYS A 552 -3.61 -14.80 4.51
C CYS A 552 -3.63 -13.31 4.14
N PHE A 553 -4.61 -12.88 3.35
CA PHE A 553 -4.62 -11.53 2.77
C PHE A 553 -5.13 -10.45 3.71
N THR A 554 -5.84 -10.81 4.79
CA THR A 554 -6.47 -9.82 5.69
C THR A 554 -5.97 -9.88 7.13
N ARG A 555 -5.32 -10.97 7.55
CA ARG A 555 -4.93 -11.18 8.96
C ARG A 555 -3.47 -11.59 9.14
N ASN A 556 -2.94 -12.53 8.35
CA ASN A 556 -1.57 -12.99 8.52
C ASN A 556 -0.96 -13.63 7.25
N LEU A 557 0.00 -12.93 6.65
CA LEU A 557 0.80 -13.38 5.51
C LEU A 557 1.75 -14.53 5.83
N THR A 558 2.03 -14.88 7.10
CA THR A 558 2.81 -16.08 7.43
C THR A 558 1.95 -17.34 7.50
N CYS A 559 0.81 -17.35 6.82
CA CYS A 559 -0.09 -18.49 6.74
C CYS A 559 0.55 -19.68 5.98
N SER A 560 -0.04 -20.87 6.13
CA SER A 560 0.41 -22.10 5.48
C SER A 560 0.51 -22.00 3.96
N LEU A 561 -0.47 -21.37 3.30
CA LEU A 561 -0.45 -21.15 1.85
C LEU A 561 0.79 -20.39 1.38
N VAL A 562 1.15 -19.30 2.07
CA VAL A 562 2.35 -18.52 1.72
C VAL A 562 3.61 -19.32 2.05
N ALA A 563 3.61 -20.10 3.14
CA ALA A 563 4.74 -20.97 3.47
C ALA A 563 4.99 -22.04 2.41
N GLU A 564 3.92 -22.57 1.80
CA GLU A 564 4.00 -23.57 0.75
C GLU A 564 4.39 -22.96 -0.61
N LEU A 565 3.89 -21.76 -0.94
CA LEU A 565 4.05 -21.16 -2.26
C LEU A 565 5.26 -20.22 -2.37
N TYR A 566 5.61 -19.52 -1.29
CA TYR A 566 6.63 -18.49 -1.29
C TYR A 566 7.33 -18.32 0.08
N PRO A 567 8.04 -19.34 0.60
CA PRO A 567 8.65 -19.31 1.94
C PRO A 567 9.72 -18.22 2.10
N GLN A 568 10.38 -17.78 1.03
CA GLN A 568 11.36 -16.69 1.12
C GLN A 568 10.72 -15.36 1.54
N LEU A 569 9.43 -15.18 1.22
CA LEU A 569 8.66 -14.06 1.74
C LEU A 569 8.54 -14.16 3.26
N ILE A 570 8.28 -15.37 3.80
CA ILE A 570 8.21 -15.59 5.25
C ILE A 570 9.56 -15.33 5.91
N ASP A 571 10.65 -15.86 5.37
CA ASP A 571 11.99 -15.61 5.91
C ASP A 571 12.28 -14.09 6.00
N THR A 572 11.86 -13.35 4.98
CA THR A 572 11.97 -11.88 4.93
C THR A 572 11.07 -11.23 5.99
N LEU A 573 9.82 -11.67 6.11
CA LEU A 573 8.84 -11.17 7.08
C LEU A 573 9.28 -11.43 8.53
N GLU A 574 9.83 -12.60 8.82
CA GLU A 574 10.32 -12.97 10.16
C GLU A 574 11.51 -12.09 10.59
N VAL A 575 12.40 -11.75 9.65
CA VAL A 575 13.52 -10.83 9.90
C VAL A 575 13.03 -9.40 10.17
N LEU A 576 12.02 -8.95 9.42
CA LEU A 576 11.48 -7.59 9.52
C LEU A 576 10.57 -7.42 10.76
N GLY A 577 9.90 -8.49 11.19
CA GLY A 577 8.92 -8.48 12.28
C GLY A 577 7.54 -7.94 11.84
N PRO A 578 6.54 -7.94 12.75
CA PRO A 578 5.18 -7.47 12.44
C PRO A 578 5.12 -5.98 12.04
N PRO A 579 4.05 -5.54 11.33
CA PRO A 579 2.86 -6.34 11.00
C PRO A 579 3.11 -7.34 9.89
N LEU A 580 2.48 -8.51 10.03
CA LEU A 580 2.48 -9.59 9.05
C LEU A 580 1.24 -9.53 8.16
N THR A 581 0.57 -8.38 8.07
CA THR A 581 -0.60 -8.16 7.21
C THR A 581 -0.18 -7.45 5.94
N ASP A 582 -0.83 -7.84 4.85
CA ASP A 582 -0.65 -7.19 3.56
C ASP A 582 -1.35 -5.82 3.50
N THR A 583 -0.75 -4.89 2.74
CA THR A 583 -1.38 -3.64 2.34
C THR A 583 -1.92 -3.75 0.91
N ALA A 584 -3.15 -3.29 0.71
CA ALA A 584 -3.73 -3.10 -0.60
C ALA A 584 -3.35 -1.73 -1.21
N TYR A 585 -2.58 -0.88 -0.54
CA TYR A 585 -2.07 0.34 -1.16
C TYR A 585 -1.02 -0.01 -2.22
N SER A 586 -1.23 0.41 -3.47
CA SER A 586 -0.31 0.13 -4.59
C SER A 586 1.11 0.66 -4.37
N GLY A 587 1.26 1.75 -3.61
CA GLY A 587 2.55 2.42 -3.43
C GLY A 587 3.02 3.17 -4.68
N THR A 588 4.31 3.47 -4.72
CA THR A 588 4.97 4.03 -5.91
C THR A 588 5.35 2.92 -6.87
N PHE A 589 5.12 3.13 -8.17
CA PHE A 589 5.45 2.18 -9.22
C PHE A 589 6.92 1.78 -9.14
N ASN A 590 7.11 0.47 -9.08
CA ASN A 590 8.38 -0.21 -9.04
C ASN A 590 8.23 -1.55 -9.78
N TYR A 591 9.36 -2.18 -10.07
CA TYR A 591 9.38 -3.41 -10.84
C TYR A 591 9.32 -4.69 -9.98
N ASP A 592 9.65 -4.60 -8.69
CA ASP A 592 10.00 -5.80 -7.90
C ASP A 592 9.53 -5.81 -6.44
N THR A 593 8.74 -4.83 -5.96
CA THR A 593 8.49 -4.67 -4.51
C THR A 593 7.04 -4.84 -4.04
N ASN A 594 6.08 -5.11 -4.94
CA ASN A 594 4.66 -5.24 -4.55
C ASN A 594 4.31 -6.68 -4.14
N VAL A 595 4.13 -6.94 -2.84
CA VAL A 595 3.94 -8.30 -2.30
C VAL A 595 2.72 -9.03 -2.88
N MET A 596 1.57 -8.36 -2.98
CA MET A 596 0.34 -9.00 -3.51
C MET A 596 0.46 -9.48 -4.95
N PRO A 597 0.89 -8.65 -5.93
CA PRO A 597 1.13 -9.11 -7.28
C PRO A 597 2.02 -10.36 -7.33
N PHE A 598 3.13 -10.38 -6.58
CA PHE A 598 4.01 -11.56 -6.54
C PHE A 598 3.33 -12.78 -5.95
N LEU A 599 2.54 -12.63 -4.89
CA LEU A 599 1.79 -13.73 -4.29
C LEU A 599 0.70 -14.27 -5.23
N ILE A 600 -0.04 -13.39 -5.90
CA ILE A 600 -1.03 -13.74 -6.92
C ILE A 600 -0.35 -14.47 -8.09
N ASN A 601 0.81 -13.99 -8.53
CA ASN A 601 1.60 -14.65 -9.56
C ASN A 601 1.99 -16.08 -9.14
N ARG A 602 2.45 -16.28 -7.89
CA ARG A 602 2.80 -17.63 -7.37
C ARG A 602 1.57 -18.53 -7.29
N ILE A 603 0.45 -18.02 -6.79
CA ILE A 603 -0.82 -18.77 -6.73
C ILE A 603 -1.23 -19.18 -8.15
N MET A 604 -1.32 -18.24 -9.09
CA MET A 604 -1.75 -18.53 -10.45
C MET A 604 -0.78 -19.44 -11.21
N THR A 605 0.53 -19.29 -11.01
CA THR A 605 1.54 -20.22 -11.56
C THR A 605 1.34 -21.64 -11.03
N ASN A 606 1.02 -21.80 -9.75
CA ASN A 606 0.74 -23.11 -9.16
C ASN A 606 -0.59 -23.71 -9.68
N LEU A 607 -1.62 -22.88 -9.86
CA LEU A 607 -2.93 -23.30 -10.37
C LEU A 607 -2.86 -23.69 -11.85
N THR A 608 -2.08 -22.98 -12.65
CA THR A 608 -1.87 -23.25 -14.08
C THR A 608 -0.71 -24.21 -14.36
N ALA A 609 -0.17 -24.84 -13.32
CA ALA A 609 1.03 -25.66 -13.43
C ALA A 609 0.88 -26.79 -14.44
N THR A 610 1.81 -26.83 -15.39
CA THR A 610 1.86 -27.80 -16.48
C THR A 610 2.78 -28.96 -16.17
N GLU A 611 3.84 -28.67 -15.41
CA GLU A 611 4.92 -29.59 -15.07
C GLU A 611 5.52 -29.22 -13.71
N ARG A 612 5.95 -30.23 -12.95
CA ARG A 612 6.73 -30.08 -11.71
C ARG A 612 7.92 -31.03 -11.76
N THR A 613 9.13 -30.49 -11.71
CA THR A 613 10.38 -31.23 -11.97
C THR A 613 11.25 -31.35 -10.72
N SER A 614 12.50 -30.88 -10.81
CA SER A 614 13.55 -31.09 -9.82
C SER A 614 13.26 -30.37 -8.51
N PRO A 615 13.78 -30.88 -7.38
CA PRO A 615 13.79 -30.16 -6.11
C PRO A 615 14.54 -28.83 -6.23
N CYS A 616 14.09 -27.82 -5.50
CA CYS A 616 14.70 -26.51 -5.47
C CYS A 616 14.49 -25.83 -4.12
N ILE A 617 15.33 -24.85 -3.82
CA ILE A 617 15.25 -23.99 -2.63
C ILE A 617 14.92 -22.56 -3.03
N ARG A 618 15.32 -22.14 -4.24
CA ARG A 618 15.14 -20.81 -4.79
C ARG A 618 14.96 -20.88 -6.30
N ASP A 619 14.43 -19.81 -6.89
CA ASP A 619 14.16 -19.74 -8.34
C ASP A 619 15.44 -19.85 -9.19
N ASP A 620 16.59 -19.39 -8.69
CA ASP A 620 17.89 -19.47 -9.39
C ASP A 620 18.37 -20.91 -9.64
N GLN A 621 17.73 -21.90 -9.02
CA GLN A 621 18.01 -23.33 -9.21
C GLN A 621 17.09 -23.98 -10.23
N CYS A 622 16.09 -23.26 -10.73
CA CYS A 622 15.12 -23.76 -11.69
C CYS A 622 15.50 -23.36 -13.13
N PRO A 623 15.03 -24.12 -14.14
CA PRO A 623 15.17 -23.70 -15.53
C PRO A 623 14.50 -22.34 -15.77
N THR A 624 14.88 -21.68 -16.86
CA THR A 624 14.18 -20.48 -17.34
C THR A 624 12.67 -20.76 -17.46
N ASP A 625 11.84 -19.81 -17.01
CA ASP A 625 10.37 -19.89 -16.94
C ASP A 625 9.78 -20.82 -15.88
N TYR A 626 10.62 -21.34 -14.97
CA TYR A 626 10.17 -22.11 -13.82
C TYR A 626 10.28 -21.30 -12.52
N ALA A 627 9.31 -21.51 -11.64
CA ALA A 627 9.28 -20.95 -10.30
C ALA A 627 9.53 -22.07 -9.27
N CYS A 628 10.34 -21.82 -8.26
CA CYS A 628 10.48 -22.72 -7.14
C CYS A 628 9.30 -22.53 -6.16
N MET A 629 8.50 -23.57 -5.95
CA MET A 629 7.27 -23.52 -5.15
C MET A 629 6.85 -24.92 -4.66
N SER A 630 5.70 -25.03 -3.97
CA SER A 630 5.20 -26.30 -3.41
C SER A 630 6.17 -26.88 -2.38
N TYR A 631 6.56 -26.05 -1.41
CA TYR A 631 7.56 -26.38 -0.41
C TYR A 631 7.05 -27.40 0.61
N SER A 632 7.94 -28.32 0.97
CA SER A 632 7.75 -29.28 2.05
C SER A 632 8.88 -29.14 3.06
N LYS A 633 8.55 -29.20 4.35
CA LYS A 633 9.55 -29.10 5.42
C LYS A 633 10.15 -30.48 5.69
N LEU A 634 11.45 -30.61 5.48
CA LEU A 634 12.21 -31.83 5.77
C LEU A 634 12.44 -32.01 7.27
N ALA A 635 12.79 -33.23 7.70
CA ALA A 635 13.05 -33.57 9.10
C ALA A 635 14.21 -32.77 9.72
N ASN A 636 15.14 -32.26 8.91
CA ASN A 636 16.24 -31.39 9.34
C ASN A 636 15.86 -29.90 9.42
N GLY A 637 14.58 -29.56 9.17
CA GLY A 637 14.07 -28.20 9.19
C GLY A 637 14.17 -27.43 7.88
N THR A 638 14.84 -27.96 6.84
CA THR A 638 14.96 -27.30 5.53
C THR A 638 13.66 -27.38 4.74
N SER A 639 13.19 -26.25 4.19
CA SER A 639 12.08 -26.21 3.23
C SER A 639 12.61 -26.49 1.82
N VAL A 640 12.10 -27.53 1.17
CA VAL A 640 12.45 -27.89 -0.21
C VAL A 640 11.19 -27.89 -1.07
N GLY A 641 11.22 -27.09 -2.14
CA GLY A 641 10.17 -26.99 -3.16
C GLY A 641 10.49 -27.79 -4.41
N LYS A 642 9.70 -27.58 -5.45
CA LYS A 642 9.86 -28.14 -6.79
C LYS A 642 9.80 -27.04 -7.83
N CYS A 643 10.66 -27.16 -8.85
CA CYS A 643 10.58 -26.29 -10.01
C CYS A 643 9.26 -26.56 -10.73
N THR A 644 8.42 -25.54 -10.79
CA THR A 644 7.07 -25.61 -11.34
C THR A 644 6.96 -24.68 -12.53
N GLN A 645 6.55 -25.23 -13.67
CA GLN A 645 6.21 -24.45 -14.85
C GLN A 645 4.71 -24.17 -14.82
N GLY A 646 4.34 -22.90 -14.88
CA GLY A 646 2.97 -22.44 -15.00
C GLY A 646 2.93 -21.11 -15.74
N PHE A 647 1.74 -20.53 -15.88
CA PHE A 647 1.55 -19.31 -16.65
C PHE A 647 0.89 -18.23 -15.82
N ALA A 648 1.70 -17.30 -15.32
CA ALA A 648 1.25 -16.02 -14.78
C ALA A 648 2.31 -14.95 -15.14
N ARG A 649 1.86 -13.77 -15.54
CA ARG A 649 2.70 -12.68 -16.03
C ARG A 649 2.35 -11.37 -15.35
N PHE A 650 3.34 -10.52 -15.19
CA PHE A 650 3.15 -9.17 -14.67
C PHE A 650 2.82 -8.23 -15.82
N HIS A 651 2.03 -7.20 -15.53
CA HIS A 651 1.81 -6.09 -16.42
C HIS A 651 1.87 -4.78 -15.64
N TRP A 652 2.40 -3.75 -16.27
CA TRP A 652 2.59 -2.45 -15.63
C TRP A 652 1.25 -1.82 -15.24
N ALA A 653 1.20 -1.24 -14.05
CA ALA A 653 0.00 -0.57 -13.53
C ALA A 653 0.36 0.81 -12.97
N TYR A 654 0.36 1.83 -13.83
CA TYR A 654 0.45 3.24 -13.45
C TYR A 654 -0.34 4.07 -14.47
N GLY A 655 -0.71 5.29 -14.07
CA GLY A 655 -1.66 6.11 -14.82
C GLY A 655 -1.26 6.32 -16.29
N THR A 656 -2.22 6.13 -17.21
CA THR A 656 -2.02 6.25 -18.67
C THR A 656 -1.70 7.67 -19.15
N GLY A 657 -1.80 8.67 -18.27
CA GLY A 657 -1.32 10.03 -18.50
C GLY A 657 0.18 10.21 -18.30
N ILE A 658 0.87 9.20 -17.77
CA ILE A 658 2.30 9.19 -17.50
C ILE A 658 2.98 8.18 -18.43
N GLU A 659 4.17 8.50 -18.92
CA GLU A 659 5.04 7.56 -19.66
C GLU A 659 6.50 7.69 -19.20
N LYS A 660 7.27 6.62 -19.39
CA LYS A 660 8.73 6.64 -19.15
C LYS A 660 9.46 7.22 -20.36
N ASN A 661 10.23 8.27 -20.14
CA ASN A 661 11.22 8.77 -21.09
C ASN A 661 12.52 7.97 -20.94
N TYR A 662 12.72 6.99 -21.82
CA TYR A 662 13.87 6.07 -21.77
C TYR A 662 15.23 6.72 -22.06
N GLN A 663 15.26 7.85 -22.78
CA GLN A 663 16.49 8.59 -23.04
C GLN A 663 17.00 9.32 -21.81
N LYS A 664 16.06 9.85 -21.00
CA LYS A 664 16.36 10.60 -19.77
C LYS A 664 16.29 9.76 -18.50
N ALA A 665 15.79 8.52 -18.60
CA ALA A 665 15.49 7.65 -17.47
C ALA A 665 14.50 8.24 -16.44
N VAL A 666 13.59 9.12 -16.85
CA VAL A 666 12.58 9.77 -15.97
C VAL A 666 11.16 9.50 -16.45
N PHE A 667 10.19 9.56 -15.55
CA PHE A 667 8.77 9.58 -15.92
C PHE A 667 8.34 11.01 -16.26
N GLU A 668 7.44 11.17 -17.23
CA GLU A 668 6.90 12.46 -17.66
C GLU A 668 5.38 12.35 -17.82
N VAL A 669 4.64 13.42 -17.50
CA VAL A 669 3.21 13.50 -17.83
C VAL A 669 3.08 13.81 -19.32
N VAL A 670 2.51 12.88 -20.07
CA VAL A 670 2.30 13.01 -21.52
C VAL A 670 0.87 13.42 -21.89
N ASP A 671 -0.09 13.14 -21.02
CA ASP A 671 -1.50 13.50 -21.20
C ASP A 671 -2.12 13.84 -19.83
N PRO A 672 -2.29 15.14 -19.50
CA PRO A 672 -2.84 15.57 -18.22
C PRO A 672 -4.35 15.34 -18.10
N THR A 673 -5.04 14.94 -19.17
CA THR A 673 -6.48 14.62 -19.13
C THR A 673 -6.75 13.20 -18.64
N LYS A 674 -5.70 12.37 -18.59
CA LYS A 674 -5.72 10.99 -18.13
C LYS A 674 -5.21 10.88 -16.69
N PRO A 675 -5.45 9.74 -16.02
CA PRO A 675 -4.90 9.49 -14.69
C PRO A 675 -3.39 9.71 -14.66
N SER A 676 -2.94 10.60 -13.76
CA SER A 676 -1.53 10.98 -13.63
C SER A 676 -1.12 11.14 -12.15
N TRP A 677 -1.56 10.22 -11.30
CA TRP A 677 -1.29 10.26 -9.86
C TRP A 677 0.19 9.99 -9.56
N THR A 678 0.79 10.82 -8.72
CA THR A 678 2.17 10.64 -8.23
C THR A 678 2.24 10.84 -6.72
N GLN A 679 3.15 10.13 -6.07
CA GLN A 679 3.41 10.24 -4.63
C GLN A 679 4.72 11.00 -4.40
N SER A 680 4.69 11.99 -3.51
CA SER A 680 5.90 12.69 -3.08
C SER A 680 6.94 11.75 -2.49
N LYS A 681 8.21 12.00 -2.79
CA LYS A 681 9.33 11.52 -1.98
C LYS A 681 9.34 12.25 -0.64
N PHE A 682 9.91 11.61 0.36
CA PHE A 682 10.03 12.13 1.73
C PHE A 682 11.33 11.66 2.39
N GLY A 683 11.72 12.34 3.46
CA GLY A 683 12.99 12.09 4.18
C GLY A 683 14.20 12.83 3.57
N THR A 684 15.36 12.76 4.21
CA THR A 684 16.62 13.29 3.66
C THR A 684 17.73 12.24 3.83
N ALA A 685 18.87 12.40 3.15
CA ALA A 685 20.03 11.52 3.35
C ALA A 685 20.54 11.46 4.81
N ALA A 686 20.10 12.39 5.69
CA ALA A 686 20.49 12.47 7.10
C ALA A 686 19.36 12.10 8.09
N THR A 687 18.11 11.98 7.65
CA THR A 687 16.96 11.63 8.50
C THR A 687 16.23 10.42 7.94
N ASN A 688 16.18 9.34 8.73
CA ASN A 688 15.34 8.17 8.46
C ASN A 688 13.86 8.58 8.45
N GLY A 689 13.33 8.92 7.28
CA GLY A 689 11.91 8.92 6.96
C GLY A 689 11.00 9.83 7.81
N ILE A 690 9.69 9.59 7.63
CA ILE A 690 8.60 10.21 8.39
C ILE A 690 8.64 9.68 9.83
N ARG A 691 8.54 10.57 10.81
CA ARG A 691 8.60 10.19 12.24
C ARG A 691 7.80 11.12 13.15
N MET A 692 7.37 10.58 14.28
CA MET A 692 6.81 11.33 15.40
C MET A 692 7.57 11.00 16.68
N ARG A 693 7.90 12.02 17.46
CA ARG A 693 8.64 11.87 18.73
C ARG A 693 7.97 12.62 19.86
N LEU A 694 7.71 11.93 20.95
CA LEU A 694 7.18 12.46 22.21
C LEU A 694 8.32 12.98 23.08
N PHE A 695 8.12 14.14 23.73
CA PHE A 695 9.09 14.70 24.68
C PHE A 695 8.41 15.65 25.68
N LYS A 696 9.17 16.06 26.70
CA LYS A 696 8.74 17.04 27.70
C LYS A 696 9.24 18.44 27.35
N VAL A 697 8.37 19.43 27.52
CA VAL A 697 8.62 20.85 27.31
C VAL A 697 8.71 21.55 28.66
N ALA A 698 9.72 22.40 28.82
CA ALA A 698 9.89 23.26 30.00
C ALA A 698 9.11 24.58 29.82
N SER A 699 8.92 25.32 30.91
CA SER A 699 8.28 26.63 30.81
C SER A 699 9.22 27.64 30.15
N THR A 700 8.69 28.55 29.33
CA THR A 700 9.48 29.64 28.73
C THR A 700 10.17 30.50 29.78
N ASN A 701 9.56 30.65 30.97
CA ASN A 701 10.17 31.35 32.10
C ASN A 701 11.42 30.62 32.62
N TYR A 702 11.38 29.29 32.68
CA TYR A 702 12.52 28.47 33.08
C TYR A 702 13.63 28.50 32.03
N GLU A 703 13.30 28.43 30.73
CA GLU A 703 14.26 28.58 29.64
C GLU A 703 14.93 29.97 29.65
N ALA A 704 14.14 31.03 29.84
CA ALA A 704 14.65 32.39 29.97
C ALA A 704 15.57 32.56 31.20
N LEU A 705 15.23 31.93 32.33
CA LEU A 705 16.08 31.90 33.52
C LEU A 705 17.41 31.19 33.24
N GLN A 706 17.37 30.02 32.58
CA GLN A 706 18.58 29.29 32.19
C GLN A 706 19.48 30.11 31.27
N LEU A 707 18.91 30.76 30.25
CA LEU A 707 19.64 31.65 29.35
C LEU A 707 20.26 32.82 30.12
N GLY A 708 19.48 33.45 31.00
CA GLY A 708 19.95 34.56 31.84
C GLY A 708 21.13 34.17 32.73
N ILE A 709 21.04 33.03 33.42
CA ILE A 709 22.14 32.50 34.25
C ILE A 709 23.37 32.20 33.38
N GLY A 710 23.18 31.57 32.21
CA GLY A 710 24.26 31.27 31.27
C GLY A 710 25.00 32.54 30.81
N CYS A 711 24.26 33.59 30.43
CA CYS A 711 24.83 34.88 30.07
C CYS A 711 25.62 35.52 31.22
N ILE A 712 25.06 35.51 32.44
CA ILE A 712 25.73 36.07 33.64
C ILE A 712 27.05 35.32 33.92
N LEU A 713 27.01 33.99 33.94
CA LEU A 713 28.20 33.17 34.19
C LEU A 713 29.26 33.37 33.10
N THR A 714 28.85 33.55 31.84
CA THR A 714 29.77 33.82 30.72
C THR A 714 30.47 35.16 30.90
N VAL A 715 29.72 36.22 31.24
CA VAL A 715 30.29 37.55 31.49
C VAL A 715 31.23 37.53 32.70
N LEU A 716 30.83 36.89 33.80
CA LEU A 716 31.67 36.73 34.98
C LEU A 716 32.94 35.91 34.68
N GLY A 717 32.82 34.86 33.88
CA GLY A 717 33.96 34.06 33.42
C GLY A 717 34.97 34.90 32.66
N ILE A 718 34.50 35.64 31.64
CA ILE A 718 35.34 36.54 30.84
C ILE A 718 36.02 37.60 31.74
N ALA A 719 35.25 38.26 32.61
CA ALA A 719 35.78 39.28 33.50
C ALA A 719 36.86 38.71 34.43
N THR A 720 36.60 37.55 35.03
CA THR A 720 37.55 36.86 35.92
C THR A 720 38.80 36.48 35.16
N THR A 721 38.70 35.91 33.95
CA THR A 721 39.86 35.58 33.11
C THR A 721 40.69 36.81 32.78
N ILE A 722 40.08 37.93 32.38
CA ILE A 722 40.79 39.18 32.09
C ILE A 722 41.50 39.71 33.34
N LEU A 723 40.83 39.71 34.49
CA LEU A 723 41.40 40.17 35.76
C LEU A 723 42.55 39.27 36.22
N SER A 724 42.39 37.95 36.12
CA SER A 724 43.45 36.99 36.40
C SER A 724 44.64 37.18 35.47
N GLN A 725 44.44 37.33 34.16
CA GLN A 725 45.52 37.61 33.21
C GLN A 725 46.28 38.90 33.56
N ARG A 726 45.56 39.98 33.88
CA ARG A 726 46.18 41.23 34.34
C ARG A 726 46.98 41.04 35.63
N TYR A 727 46.44 40.28 36.59
CA TYR A 727 47.12 39.97 37.84
C TYR A 727 48.39 39.14 37.61
N PHE A 728 48.32 38.09 36.79
CA PHE A 728 49.47 37.23 36.50
C PHE A 728 50.57 37.97 35.71
N ARG A 729 50.23 38.76 34.68
CA ARG A 729 51.21 39.61 33.99
C ARG A 729 51.91 40.56 34.97
N LYS A 730 51.15 41.21 35.85
CA LYS A 730 51.69 42.16 36.82
C LYS A 730 52.57 41.49 37.88
N ARG A 731 52.18 40.31 38.38
CA ARG A 731 52.86 39.65 39.50
C ARG A 731 54.03 38.76 39.08
N PHE A 732 53.95 38.12 37.92
CA PHE A 732 54.96 37.16 37.45
C PHE A 732 55.81 37.68 36.28
N LYS A 733 55.59 38.93 35.83
CA LYS A 733 56.35 39.57 34.73
C LYS A 733 56.45 38.69 33.46
N MET A 734 55.40 37.94 33.17
CA MET A 734 55.28 37.21 31.92
C MET A 734 54.79 38.20 30.85
N GLU A 735 55.61 38.44 29.82
CA GLU A 735 55.23 39.26 28.64
C GLU A 735 54.11 38.61 27.83
#